data_AF-A0A9P5WRE8-F1
#
_entry.id   AF-A0A9P5WRE8-F1
#
_cell.length_a   1.000
_cell.length_b   1.000
_cell.length_c   1.000
_cell.angle_alpha   90.00
_cell.angle_beta   90.00
_cell.angle_gamma   90.00
#
_symmetry.space_group_name_H-M   'P 1'
#
loop_
_entity.id
_entity.type
_entity.pdbx_description
1 polymer ?
#
loop_
_entity_poly.entity_id
_entity_poly.type
_entity_poly.pdbx_seq_one_letter_code
_entity_poly.pdbx_strand_id
1 'polypeptide(L)'
;MHTQRFRLENETLDLEVVQGPDGKFFCPWQNIQDTFPGATVFEVKKIRVFPMTDENGNRYEPKRIRHYPDDIIEVITSQDHTSLNHHDNSFTMVQHPTNTSSSTPYFDQTTSTLAPFKDPPVSTLNISLSQLSTTDNALTNSSPQPHVTLYHSTTPLSMLTANIAELRHELAQHSDSQSTRHIQLTEQLFHLFQQQSELLQKQAEMLQEQAEAKRRDEEHKRMLQQSVDRMVILQRGIDAVLVQNYELHEYPIPRLFVILPEKIASKVIKDIEHSKDDSESLSGSEEKDEDQEGFIDTIKSLDPRNLLEDKFRLYFLCECGDHSSTETDTATSYDQTSARPTVNIKNKVHLAKHEGYQLSRPTQFLKQYGPYILGMLQILKFCLDAAKFIAPAVGIAQDSLQKAADSVKSASEHTLEAVNISINFLETKLGGDINLNSQGGNDIGDDIFKNLAALEGADLRQLETFLRNKDKDKILGNLYRTTTPEGHVKWVCLEHFKTSYRENAMGVLLNTIEVNNGTYDKQLKKITLVLPSSTVTKDLMKQLVTYSFAVDELDLTLDFGFGSPDLTRIVESLAQSNVKTLKLDLKDTEGLGRLDIKLPGKGKYHPLLGLMSNRKLQQLSLTGMDYFGTRTSDLSKYHAQSTLRSFHHLNYIRPSDTPRLVNILSFCTNLVDLRLGSYYFSRYHPDLRRAIGNLKRLEVLHLTGLANMSDDIANNEGYMDGVLLEVETAGIKLRELVVIGTAIYYEDINRAVHAFESTLETLVVSDIRVNVDLLSPRFKYEHGFPKLARLETRLNENQITDSRILAPFRTEGHSRISQTLRPYAP
;
A
#
# COMPACT_ATOMS: atom_id res chain seq x y z
N MET A 1 38.23 8.24 35.14
CA MET A 1 37.84 8.45 33.74
C MET A 1 36.70 7.50 33.43
N HIS A 2 35.63 8.00 32.81
CA HIS A 2 34.58 7.14 32.30
C HIS A 2 35.03 6.63 30.92
N THR A 3 34.82 5.34 30.65
CA THR A 3 35.13 4.74 29.35
C THR A 3 33.92 3.97 28.81
N GLN A 4 33.79 3.90 27.49
CA GLN A 4 32.82 3.08 26.80
C GLN A 4 33.54 1.93 26.10
N ARG A 5 33.08 0.70 26.30
CA ARG A 5 33.57 -0.46 25.56
C ARG A 5 32.96 -0.53 24.18
N PHE A 6 33.81 -0.64 23.16
CA PHE A 6 33.46 -0.93 21.78
C PHE A 6 34.10 -2.25 21.36
N ARG A 7 33.40 -3.07 20.58
CA ARG A 7 33.91 -4.33 20.05
C ARG A 7 33.83 -4.36 18.53
N LEU A 8 34.93 -4.68 17.86
CA LEU A 8 34.97 -5.00 16.43
C LEU A 8 35.49 -6.43 16.30
N GLU A 9 34.65 -7.34 15.79
CA GLU A 9 34.94 -8.77 15.73
C GLU A 9 35.35 -9.36 17.10
N ASN A 10 36.64 -9.65 17.29
CA ASN A 10 37.21 -10.25 18.49
C ASN A 10 37.96 -9.23 19.38
N GLU A 11 38.12 -7.98 18.92
CA GLU A 11 38.84 -6.95 19.64
C GLU A 11 37.86 -6.04 20.40
N THR A 12 38.11 -5.84 21.70
CA THR A 12 37.31 -4.92 22.54
C THR A 12 38.21 -3.83 23.09
N LEU A 13 37.89 -2.57 22.83
CA LEU A 13 38.64 -1.40 23.27
C LEU A 13 37.77 -0.46 24.11
N ASP A 14 38.40 0.15 25.11
CA ASP A 14 37.80 1.16 25.97
C ASP A 14 38.12 2.56 25.44
N LEU A 15 37.09 3.31 25.03
CA LEU A 15 37.22 4.70 24.58
C LEU A 15 36.80 5.67 25.67
N GLU A 16 37.59 6.72 25.88
CA GLU A 16 37.25 7.79 26.82
C GLU A 16 35.95 8.49 26.41
N VAL A 17 35.05 8.69 27.37
CA VAL A 17 33.80 9.44 27.15
C VAL A 17 33.94 10.87 27.68
N VAL A 18 33.42 11.82 26.91
CA VAL A 18 33.43 13.25 27.21
C VAL A 18 32.09 13.65 27.81
N GLN A 19 32.11 14.48 28.86
CA GLN A 19 30.89 15.05 29.42
C GLN A 19 30.45 16.26 28.59
N GLY A 20 29.23 16.20 28.05
CA GLY A 20 28.61 17.32 27.35
C GLY A 20 28.15 18.45 28.27
N PRO A 21 27.79 19.61 27.70
CA PRO A 21 27.22 20.72 28.46
C PRO A 21 25.88 20.39 29.13
N ASP A 22 25.19 19.33 28.67
CA ASP A 22 23.97 18.81 29.30
C ASP A 22 24.24 17.80 30.43
N GLY A 23 25.51 17.67 30.84
CA GLY A 23 25.97 16.76 31.88
C GLY A 23 26.02 15.29 31.47
N LYS A 24 25.64 14.93 30.24
CA LYS A 24 25.64 13.55 29.75
C LYS A 24 26.96 13.18 29.10
N PHE A 25 27.39 11.95 29.32
CA PHE A 25 28.59 11.39 28.72
C PHE A 25 28.33 10.85 27.31
N PHE A 26 29.29 11.04 26.41
CA PHE A 26 29.27 10.50 25.05
C PHE A 26 30.69 10.27 24.52
N CYS A 27 30.83 9.38 23.54
CA CYS A 27 32.05 9.20 22.76
C CYS A 27 31.99 10.10 21.51
N PRO A 28 32.96 11.01 21.29
CA PRO A 28 33.08 11.73 20.04
C PRO A 28 33.24 10.77 18.87
N TRP A 29 32.55 11.05 17.75
CA TRP A 29 32.63 10.22 16.55
C TRP A 29 34.06 10.06 16.01
N GLN A 30 34.82 11.15 16.01
CA GLN A 30 36.20 11.15 15.56
C GLN A 30 37.05 10.14 16.32
N ASN A 31 36.95 10.10 17.65
CA ASN A 31 37.70 9.15 18.48
C ASN A 31 37.35 7.69 18.14
N ILE A 32 36.09 7.42 17.80
CA ILE A 32 35.63 6.09 17.38
C ILE A 32 36.23 5.75 16.01
N GLN A 33 36.22 6.67 15.05
CA GLN A 33 36.78 6.45 13.72
C GLN A 33 38.31 6.32 13.73
N ASP A 34 39.00 7.09 14.58
CA ASP A 34 40.44 7.01 14.76
C ASP A 34 40.86 5.65 15.35
N THR A 35 39.99 5.05 16.17
CA THR A 35 40.23 3.75 16.81
C THR A 35 39.77 2.58 15.93
N PHE A 36 38.65 2.74 15.24
CA PHE A 36 38.06 1.74 14.35
C PHE A 36 37.87 2.33 12.94
N PRO A 37 38.94 2.42 12.13
CA PRO A 37 38.84 2.91 10.76
C PRO A 37 37.82 2.10 9.96
N GLY A 38 36.83 2.78 9.39
CA GLY A 38 35.77 2.13 8.61
C GLY A 38 34.52 1.73 9.41
N ALA A 39 34.41 2.10 10.68
CA ALA A 39 33.18 1.99 11.46
C ALA A 39 32.01 2.70 10.74
N THR A 40 30.95 1.97 10.40
CA THR A 40 29.78 2.55 9.71
C THR A 40 28.47 2.29 10.42
N VAL A 41 28.30 1.18 11.11
CA VAL A 41 27.07 0.84 11.85
C VAL A 41 27.45 0.38 13.26
N PHE A 42 26.58 0.64 14.24
CA PHE A 42 26.79 0.21 15.62
C PHE A 42 25.64 -0.67 16.08
N GLU A 43 25.92 -1.64 16.93
CA GLU A 43 24.91 -2.48 17.57
C GLU A 43 25.01 -2.34 19.09
N VAL A 44 23.91 -1.91 19.72
CA VAL A 44 23.83 -1.79 21.20
C VAL A 44 22.71 -2.70 21.65
N LYS A 45 22.99 -3.68 22.54
CA LYS A 45 21.99 -4.67 22.99
C LYS A 45 21.24 -5.38 21.85
N LYS A 46 21.94 -5.74 20.77
CA LYS A 46 21.37 -6.34 19.55
C LYS A 46 20.45 -5.42 18.73
N ILE A 47 20.41 -4.12 19.04
CA ILE A 47 19.69 -3.11 18.27
C ILE A 47 20.71 -2.39 17.39
N ARG A 48 20.56 -2.55 16.07
CA ARG A 48 21.39 -1.84 15.09
C ARG A 48 20.97 -0.38 15.01
N VAL A 49 21.94 0.51 15.25
CA VAL A 49 21.81 1.95 15.13
C VAL A 49 22.34 2.36 13.77
N PHE A 50 21.43 2.69 12.85
CA PHE A 50 21.75 3.23 11.55
C PHE A 50 21.92 4.75 11.64
N PRO A 51 22.90 5.35 10.96
CA PRO A 51 22.96 6.79 10.80
C PRO A 51 21.72 7.28 10.05
N MET A 52 21.16 8.40 10.52
CA MET A 52 20.00 9.01 9.88
C MET A 52 20.34 9.43 8.45
N THR A 53 19.34 9.45 7.57
CA THR A 53 19.44 10.06 6.24
C THR A 53 18.61 11.32 6.17
N ASP A 54 19.07 12.33 5.44
CA ASP A 54 18.28 13.51 5.12
C ASP A 54 17.18 13.21 4.09
N GLU A 55 16.36 14.22 3.79
CA GLU A 55 15.27 14.17 2.79
C GLU A 55 15.76 13.86 1.37
N ASN A 56 17.05 14.05 1.09
CA ASN A 56 17.69 13.73 -0.19
C ASN A 56 18.34 12.33 -0.19
N GLY A 57 18.24 11.59 0.93
CA GLY A 57 18.85 10.28 1.10
C GLY A 57 20.36 10.31 1.39
N ASN A 58 20.95 11.47 1.70
CA ASN A 58 22.33 11.57 2.15
C ASN A 58 22.44 11.16 3.62
N ARG A 59 23.48 10.40 3.96
CA ARG A 59 23.70 9.90 5.32
C ARG A 59 24.27 11.00 6.21
N TYR A 60 23.60 11.32 7.32
CA TYR A 60 24.17 12.17 8.36
C TYR A 60 25.29 11.44 9.08
N GLU A 61 26.47 12.05 9.12
CA GLU A 61 27.55 11.58 9.99
C GLU A 61 27.20 11.89 11.45
N PRO A 62 27.04 10.87 12.30
CA PRO A 62 26.72 11.10 13.70
C PRO A 62 27.90 11.77 14.37
N LYS A 63 27.72 12.93 15.02
CA LYS A 63 28.85 13.64 15.67
C LYS A 63 29.34 12.98 16.96
N ARG A 64 28.51 12.14 17.59
CA ARG A 64 28.77 11.50 18.89
C ARG A 64 27.85 10.30 19.13
N ILE A 65 28.34 9.33 19.91
CA ILE A 65 27.55 8.19 20.42
C ILE A 65 27.38 8.33 21.93
N ARG A 66 26.15 8.19 22.44
CA ARG A 66 25.87 8.29 23.88
C ARG A 66 26.61 7.19 24.66
N HIS A 67 27.04 7.49 25.89
CA HIS A 67 27.65 6.51 26.78
C HIS A 67 26.61 5.53 27.36
N TYR A 68 26.92 4.24 27.29
CA TYR A 68 26.21 3.08 27.85
C TYR A 68 27.17 2.27 28.75
N PRO A 69 27.31 2.63 30.04
CA PRO A 69 28.38 2.12 30.92
C PRO A 69 28.41 0.59 31.08
N ASP A 70 27.26 -0.07 30.97
CA ASP A 70 27.15 -1.52 31.18
C ASP A 70 27.12 -2.32 29.87
N ASP A 71 27.08 -1.64 28.73
CA ASP A 71 26.93 -2.26 27.41
C ASP A 71 28.24 -2.23 26.62
N ILE A 72 28.46 -3.25 25.80
CA ILE A 72 29.49 -3.25 24.77
C ILE A 72 28.80 -2.84 23.47
N ILE A 73 29.35 -1.83 22.81
CA ILE A 73 28.84 -1.36 21.51
C ILE A 73 29.58 -2.12 20.42
N GLU A 74 28.89 -2.98 19.66
CA GLU A 74 29.51 -3.60 18.49
C GLU A 74 29.70 -2.56 17.41
N VAL A 75 30.89 -2.53 16.81
CA VAL A 75 31.26 -1.74 15.66
C VAL A 75 31.17 -2.66 14.44
N ILE A 76 30.44 -2.24 13.43
CA ILE A 76 30.31 -2.95 12.15
C ILE A 76 30.97 -2.08 11.10
N THR A 77 31.98 -2.63 10.41
CA THR A 77 32.66 -1.93 9.31
C THR A 77 32.04 -2.32 7.97
N SER A 78 32.16 -1.45 6.96
CA SER A 78 31.64 -1.72 5.62
C SER A 78 32.44 -2.78 4.83
N GLN A 79 33.56 -3.30 5.36
CA GLN A 79 34.45 -4.20 4.63
C GLN A 79 34.09 -5.70 4.76
N ASP A 80 33.17 -6.07 5.65
CA ASP A 80 32.85 -7.48 5.97
C ASP A 80 31.93 -8.21 4.98
N HIS A 81 31.97 -7.83 3.70
CA HIS A 81 31.36 -8.62 2.63
C HIS A 81 32.36 -9.20 1.64
N THR A 82 33.66 -9.09 1.89
CA THR A 82 34.68 -9.77 1.10
C THR A 82 35.67 -10.55 1.96
N SER A 83 35.47 -11.87 1.99
CA SER A 83 36.51 -12.92 2.18
C SER A 83 36.77 -13.41 3.61
N LEU A 84 36.02 -14.44 4.03
CA LEU A 84 36.53 -15.48 4.94
C LEU A 84 36.92 -16.69 4.10
N ASN A 85 38.22 -16.85 3.82
CA ASN A 85 38.92 -18.13 3.63
C ASN A 85 40.40 -17.86 3.32
N HIS A 86 41.23 -17.70 4.36
CA HIS A 86 42.63 -18.11 4.29
C HIS A 86 42.94 -18.93 5.52
N HIS A 87 42.98 -20.24 5.34
CA HIS A 87 43.69 -21.13 6.25
C HIS A 87 45.15 -21.19 5.82
N ASP A 88 46.00 -20.99 6.82
CA ASP A 88 47.45 -21.20 6.84
C ASP A 88 47.92 -22.40 6.03
N ASN A 89 48.97 -22.19 5.25
CA ASN A 89 49.95 -23.23 4.95
C ASN A 89 51.32 -22.57 4.83
N SER A 90 52.12 -22.76 5.88
CA SER A 90 53.54 -22.46 5.94
C SER A 90 54.30 -23.33 4.95
N PHE A 91 54.99 -22.71 3.98
CA PHE A 91 56.08 -23.35 3.25
C PHE A 91 57.28 -22.42 3.20
N THR A 92 58.36 -22.90 3.80
CA THR A 92 59.72 -22.36 3.80
C THR A 92 60.38 -22.57 2.45
N MET A 93 60.91 -21.52 1.82
CA MET A 93 62.00 -21.61 0.83
C MET A 93 62.84 -20.32 0.88
N VAL A 94 64.06 -20.42 1.42
CA VAL A 94 65.35 -20.43 0.70
C VAL A 94 65.62 -19.15 -0.10
N GLN A 95 66.55 -18.37 0.45
CA GLN A 95 67.19 -17.20 -0.16
C GLN A 95 68.16 -17.62 -1.27
N HIS A 96 68.15 -16.91 -2.41
CA HIS A 96 69.33 -16.28 -3.03
C HIS A 96 68.93 -15.49 -4.30
N PRO A 97 69.78 -14.57 -4.81
CA PRO A 97 69.36 -13.25 -5.26
C PRO A 97 69.65 -12.99 -6.75
N THR A 98 68.86 -12.11 -7.38
CA THR A 98 69.29 -11.43 -8.60
C THR A 98 68.72 -10.03 -8.68
N ASN A 99 69.65 -9.07 -8.59
CA ASN A 99 69.64 -7.75 -9.19
C ASN A 99 68.76 -7.65 -10.44
N THR A 100 67.97 -6.57 -10.60
CA THR A 100 68.33 -5.42 -11.47
C THR A 100 67.22 -4.36 -11.58
N SER A 101 67.67 -3.10 -11.48
CA SER A 101 67.15 -1.88 -12.10
C SER A 101 65.75 -1.32 -11.75
N SER A 102 65.84 -0.42 -10.77
CA SER A 102 65.18 0.88 -10.63
C SER A 102 64.69 1.59 -11.91
N SER A 103 63.44 2.04 -11.88
CA SER A 103 63.00 3.30 -12.50
C SER A 103 61.80 3.91 -11.73
N THR A 104 62.12 4.77 -10.79
CA THR A 104 61.20 5.73 -10.15
C THR A 104 61.13 7.01 -10.97
N PRO A 105 59.96 7.62 -11.21
CA PRO A 105 59.85 9.05 -11.36
C PRO A 105 59.38 9.67 -10.03
N TYR A 106 60.26 10.53 -9.54
CA TYR A 106 60.12 11.41 -8.40
C TYR A 106 59.09 12.50 -8.71
N PHE A 107 58.20 12.77 -7.76
CA PHE A 107 57.30 13.91 -7.74
C PHE A 107 58.07 15.12 -7.21
N ASP A 108 58.24 16.16 -8.02
CA ASP A 108 58.72 17.46 -7.54
C ASP A 108 57.55 18.46 -7.49
N GLN A 109 57.37 19.01 -6.30
CA GLN A 109 56.48 20.10 -5.98
C GLN A 109 57.07 21.41 -6.49
N THR A 110 56.32 22.14 -7.32
CA THR A 110 56.51 23.57 -7.49
C THR A 110 55.25 24.31 -7.07
N THR A 111 55.43 25.13 -6.04
CA THR A 111 54.51 26.11 -5.51
C THR A 111 54.19 27.20 -6.53
N SER A 112 52.91 27.39 -6.84
CA SER A 112 52.40 28.63 -7.45
C SER A 112 51.17 29.12 -6.72
N THR A 113 51.40 30.20 -5.96
CA THR A 113 50.44 31.11 -5.37
C THR A 113 49.60 31.78 -6.47
N LEU A 114 48.28 31.63 -6.42
CA LEU A 114 47.33 32.40 -7.24
C LEU A 114 46.15 32.87 -6.36
N ALA A 115 45.81 34.12 -6.58
CA ALA A 115 44.95 34.99 -5.80
C ALA A 115 43.46 34.58 -5.78
N PRO A 116 42.64 35.14 -4.87
CA PRO A 116 41.23 34.79 -4.74
C PRO A 116 40.41 35.44 -5.85
N PHE A 117 39.69 34.60 -6.61
CA PHE A 117 38.69 35.08 -7.55
C PHE A 117 37.45 35.58 -6.79
N LYS A 118 37.07 36.81 -7.13
CA LYS A 118 35.84 37.50 -6.71
C LYS A 118 34.63 36.83 -7.37
N ASP A 119 33.64 36.49 -6.56
CA ASP A 119 32.31 36.09 -7.02
C ASP A 119 31.58 37.27 -7.70
N PRO A 120 30.79 37.02 -8.76
CA PRO A 120 29.87 38.01 -9.32
C PRO A 120 28.59 38.15 -8.46
N PRO A 121 27.97 39.34 -8.41
CA PRO A 121 26.90 39.64 -7.47
C PRO A 121 25.57 39.00 -7.88
N VAL A 122 24.95 38.29 -6.95
CA VAL A 122 23.56 37.82 -7.04
C VAL A 122 22.64 39.03 -6.83
N SER A 123 21.91 39.41 -7.86
CA SER A 123 20.87 40.44 -7.80
C SER A 123 19.66 39.93 -7.01
N THR A 124 19.47 40.48 -5.82
CA THR A 124 18.25 40.37 -5.01
C THR A 124 17.12 41.18 -5.64
N LEU A 125 16.08 40.50 -6.14
CA LEU A 125 14.79 41.11 -6.44
C LEU A 125 13.95 41.17 -5.16
N ASN A 126 13.97 42.34 -4.53
CA ASN A 126 13.04 42.78 -3.52
C ASN A 126 11.76 43.24 -4.22
N ILE A 127 10.61 42.60 -3.97
CA ILE A 127 9.31 43.18 -4.28
C ILE A 127 8.41 43.01 -3.06
N SER A 128 8.28 44.10 -2.30
CA SER A 128 7.17 44.36 -1.39
C SER A 128 5.87 44.46 -2.19
N LEU A 129 4.80 43.84 -1.69
CA LEU A 129 3.44 44.15 -2.15
C LEU A 129 2.56 44.46 -0.94
N SER A 130 2.46 45.74 -0.65
CA SER A 130 1.36 46.34 0.11
C SER A 130 0.57 47.20 -0.86
N GLN A 131 -0.75 47.10 -0.80
CA GLN A 131 -1.75 48.06 -1.31
C GLN A 131 -1.86 48.20 -2.84
N LEU A 132 -3.03 47.85 -3.41
CA LEU A 132 -3.99 48.86 -3.85
C LEU A 132 -5.33 48.27 -4.30
N SER A 133 -6.35 49.07 -4.04
CA SER A 133 -7.74 49.00 -4.43
C SER A 133 -7.97 49.13 -5.95
N THR A 134 -9.16 48.67 -6.36
CA THR A 134 -9.99 49.13 -7.49
C THR A 134 -9.40 49.14 -8.90
N THR A 135 -9.98 48.30 -9.78
CA THR A 135 -10.54 48.78 -11.05
C THR A 135 -11.63 47.83 -11.54
N ASP A 136 -12.70 48.44 -12.01
CA ASP A 136 -13.81 47.86 -12.75
C ASP A 136 -13.35 47.02 -13.95
N ASN A 137 -14.08 45.94 -14.22
CA ASN A 137 -14.37 45.55 -15.59
C ASN A 137 -15.69 44.77 -15.65
N ALA A 138 -16.69 45.48 -16.14
CA ALA A 138 -17.98 44.95 -16.53
C ALA A 138 -17.82 44.07 -17.77
N LEU A 139 -18.22 42.81 -17.67
CA LEU A 139 -18.61 41.99 -18.82
C LEU A 139 -19.86 41.21 -18.43
N THR A 140 -20.93 41.66 -19.07
CA THR A 140 -22.26 41.09 -19.18
C THR A 140 -22.22 39.61 -19.52
N ASN A 141 -22.86 38.78 -18.69
CA ASN A 141 -23.36 37.47 -19.12
C ASN A 141 -24.75 37.26 -18.54
N SER A 142 -25.73 37.51 -19.39
CA SER A 142 -27.14 37.24 -19.20
C SER A 142 -27.39 35.73 -19.29
N SER A 143 -27.99 35.17 -18.24
CA SER A 143 -28.63 33.86 -18.27
C SER A 143 -30.07 34.01 -17.77
N PRO A 144 -31.06 33.37 -18.40
CA PRO A 144 -32.46 33.78 -18.31
C PRO A 144 -33.14 33.14 -17.10
N GLN A 145 -33.62 33.97 -16.17
CA GLN A 145 -34.66 33.57 -15.23
C GLN A 145 -36.02 33.56 -15.95
N PRO A 146 -36.85 32.51 -15.78
CA PRO A 146 -38.24 32.59 -16.17
C PRO A 146 -38.97 33.48 -15.16
N HIS A 147 -39.19 34.75 -15.51
CA HIS A 147 -40.19 35.59 -14.87
C HIS A 147 -41.58 35.02 -15.17
N VAL A 148 -42.12 34.22 -14.23
CA VAL A 148 -43.55 33.95 -14.17
C VAL A 148 -44.20 35.19 -13.55
N THR A 149 -44.58 36.14 -14.41
CA THR A 149 -45.35 37.32 -14.04
C THR A 149 -46.80 36.89 -13.80
N LEU A 150 -47.12 36.53 -12.55
CA LEU A 150 -48.49 36.31 -12.08
C LEU A 150 -49.23 37.66 -12.05
N TYR A 151 -49.93 37.98 -13.14
CA TYR A 151 -50.98 39.00 -13.13
C TYR A 151 -52.18 38.46 -12.33
N HIS A 152 -52.20 38.71 -11.03
CA HIS A 152 -53.44 38.60 -10.26
C HIS A 152 -54.25 39.88 -10.46
N SER A 153 -55.24 39.82 -11.35
CA SER A 153 -56.36 40.77 -11.37
C SER A 153 -57.25 40.46 -10.17
N THR A 154 -56.92 41.02 -9.00
CA THR A 154 -57.85 41.04 -7.86
C THR A 154 -58.87 42.14 -8.11
N THR A 155 -59.86 41.87 -8.94
CA THR A 155 -61.10 42.64 -8.89
C THR A 155 -61.75 42.34 -7.53
N PRO A 156 -62.08 43.36 -6.72
CA PRO A 156 -62.64 43.12 -5.40
C PRO A 156 -64.02 42.49 -5.56
N LEU A 157 -64.20 41.28 -5.00
CA LEU A 157 -65.47 40.54 -4.88
C LEU A 157 -66.65 41.42 -4.41
N SER A 158 -66.35 42.55 -3.76
CA SER A 158 -67.31 43.57 -3.32
C SER A 158 -68.22 44.11 -4.44
N MET A 159 -67.72 44.26 -5.69
CA MET A 159 -68.56 44.72 -6.80
C MET A 159 -69.54 43.64 -7.28
N LEU A 160 -69.19 42.36 -7.17
CA LEU A 160 -70.07 41.28 -7.57
C LEU A 160 -71.25 41.12 -6.60
N THR A 161 -71.00 41.30 -5.30
CA THR A 161 -72.06 41.27 -4.26
C THR A 161 -73.08 42.39 -4.40
N ALA A 162 -72.66 43.59 -4.86
CA ALA A 162 -73.57 44.71 -5.09
C ALA A 162 -74.52 44.44 -6.27
N ASN A 163 -74.00 43.89 -7.38
CA ASN A 163 -74.80 43.57 -8.56
C ASN A 163 -75.82 42.43 -8.31
N ILE A 164 -75.52 41.51 -7.39
CA ILE A 164 -76.44 40.41 -7.02
C ILE A 164 -77.65 40.95 -6.22
N ALA A 165 -77.46 41.97 -5.39
CA ALA A 165 -78.56 42.60 -4.66
C ALA A 165 -79.50 43.37 -5.59
N GLU A 166 -78.96 44.01 -6.63
CA GLU A 166 -79.71 44.74 -7.64
C GLU A 166 -80.50 43.80 -8.57
N LEU A 167 -79.89 42.70 -9.02
CA LEU A 167 -80.57 41.63 -9.77
C LEU A 167 -81.72 40.98 -9.00
N ARG A 168 -81.59 40.83 -7.67
CA ARG A 168 -82.67 40.30 -6.81
C ARG A 168 -83.87 41.25 -6.76
N HIS A 169 -83.64 42.56 -6.84
CA HIS A 169 -84.70 43.56 -6.82
C HIS A 169 -85.44 43.62 -8.18
N GLU A 170 -84.75 43.47 -9.31
CA GLU A 170 -85.38 43.42 -10.63
C GLU A 170 -86.19 42.13 -10.84
N LEU A 171 -85.71 40.97 -10.37
CA LEU A 171 -86.41 39.70 -10.51
C LEU A 171 -87.75 39.67 -9.76
N ALA A 172 -87.86 40.35 -8.62
CA ALA A 172 -89.09 40.38 -7.82
C ALA A 172 -90.25 41.12 -8.51
N GLN A 173 -89.97 41.98 -9.51
CA GLN A 173 -90.99 42.76 -10.21
C GLN A 173 -91.61 42.05 -11.43
N HIS A 174 -91.07 40.92 -11.89
CA HIS A 174 -91.45 40.28 -13.16
C HIS A 174 -92.11 38.89 -13.02
N SER A 175 -92.82 38.63 -11.91
CA SER A 175 -93.44 37.32 -11.64
C SER A 175 -94.96 37.34 -11.86
N ASP A 176 -95.40 37.24 -13.12
CA ASP A 176 -96.69 36.61 -13.44
C ASP A 176 -96.60 35.91 -14.80
N SER A 177 -96.83 34.58 -14.80
CA SER A 177 -96.99 33.64 -15.93
C SER A 177 -95.76 33.02 -16.66
N GLN A 178 -94.51 33.28 -16.27
CA GLN A 178 -93.30 32.49 -16.69
C GLN A 178 -92.48 31.90 -15.51
N SER A 179 -93.06 31.92 -14.31
CA SER A 179 -92.37 31.80 -13.02
C SER A 179 -91.59 30.50 -12.79
N THR A 180 -92.11 29.33 -13.15
CA THR A 180 -91.49 28.05 -12.72
C THR A 180 -90.16 27.75 -13.44
N ARG A 181 -90.06 28.02 -14.74
CA ARG A 181 -88.83 27.80 -15.51
C ARG A 181 -87.75 28.80 -15.11
N HIS A 182 -88.15 30.03 -14.79
CA HIS A 182 -87.23 31.06 -14.31
C HIS A 182 -86.68 30.73 -12.93
N ILE A 183 -87.54 30.30 -11.99
CA ILE A 183 -87.11 29.86 -10.65
C ILE A 183 -86.10 28.73 -10.76
N GLN A 184 -86.37 27.72 -11.61
CA GLN A 184 -85.45 26.59 -11.80
C GLN A 184 -84.08 27.01 -12.35
N LEU A 185 -84.05 28.00 -13.27
CA LEU A 185 -82.82 28.53 -13.86
C LEU A 185 -82.04 29.41 -12.87
N THR A 186 -82.76 30.15 -12.01
CA THR A 186 -82.16 30.93 -10.91
C THR A 186 -81.56 30.02 -9.83
N GLU A 187 -82.23 28.92 -9.47
CA GLU A 187 -81.68 27.91 -8.55
C GLU A 187 -80.43 27.23 -9.13
N GLN A 188 -80.42 26.89 -10.43
CA GLN A 188 -79.23 26.36 -11.09
C GLN A 188 -78.06 27.35 -11.11
N LEU A 189 -78.33 28.62 -11.38
CA LEU A 189 -77.30 29.67 -11.32
C LEU A 189 -76.77 29.86 -9.90
N PHE A 190 -77.64 29.78 -8.89
CA PHE A 190 -77.23 29.87 -7.49
C PHE A 190 -76.32 28.70 -7.10
N HIS A 191 -76.66 27.47 -7.52
CA HIS A 191 -75.84 26.29 -7.28
C HIS A 191 -74.48 26.39 -7.99
N LEU A 192 -74.44 26.85 -9.24
CA LEU A 192 -73.19 27.09 -9.98
C LEU A 192 -72.32 28.15 -9.29
N PHE A 193 -72.92 29.24 -8.83
CA PHE A 193 -72.21 30.30 -8.14
C PHE A 193 -71.65 29.84 -6.79
N GLN A 194 -72.42 29.06 -6.04
CA GLN A 194 -71.97 28.45 -4.80
C GLN A 194 -70.79 27.50 -5.06
N GLN A 195 -70.88 26.63 -6.06
CA GLN A 195 -69.80 25.72 -6.45
C GLN A 195 -68.54 26.48 -6.89
N GLN A 196 -68.69 27.58 -7.63
CA GLN A 196 -67.57 28.43 -8.03
C GLN A 196 -66.90 29.11 -6.82
N SER A 197 -67.69 29.56 -5.84
CA SER A 197 -67.18 30.15 -4.61
C SER A 197 -66.40 29.14 -3.76
N GLU A 198 -66.89 27.90 -3.67
CA GLU A 198 -66.21 26.82 -2.94
C GLU A 198 -64.88 26.43 -3.60
N LEU A 199 -64.83 26.41 -4.94
CA LEU A 199 -63.60 26.10 -5.68
C LEU A 199 -62.54 27.20 -5.50
N LEU A 200 -62.96 28.48 -5.55
CA LEU A 200 -62.07 29.61 -5.26
C LEU A 200 -61.55 29.57 -3.83
N GLN A 201 -62.40 29.23 -2.86
CA GLN A 201 -61.98 29.08 -1.46
C GLN A 201 -60.93 27.97 -1.31
N LYS A 202 -61.15 26.79 -1.90
CA LYS A 202 -60.18 25.68 -1.90
C LYS A 202 -58.86 26.04 -2.57
N GLN A 203 -58.90 26.83 -3.65
CA GLN A 203 -57.69 27.31 -4.32
C GLN A 203 -56.90 28.28 -3.43
N ALA A 204 -57.59 29.12 -2.66
CA ALA A 204 -56.96 30.04 -1.71
C ALA A 204 -56.29 29.28 -0.55
N GLU A 205 -56.98 28.28 0.02
CA GLU A 205 -56.46 27.40 1.08
C GLU A 205 -55.20 26.64 0.61
N MET A 206 -55.22 26.06 -0.60
CA MET A 206 -54.06 25.35 -1.17
C MET A 206 -52.84 26.27 -1.35
N LEU A 207 -53.04 27.50 -1.83
CA LEU A 207 -51.95 28.47 -1.99
C LEU A 207 -51.39 28.91 -0.63
N GLN A 208 -52.25 29.05 0.38
CA GLN A 208 -51.82 29.36 1.74
C GLN A 208 -50.98 28.22 2.33
N GLU A 209 -51.44 26.97 2.22
CA GLU A 209 -50.69 25.79 2.68
C GLU A 209 -49.33 25.67 1.97
N GLN A 210 -49.28 25.94 0.66
CA GLN A 210 -48.04 25.93 -0.12
C GLN A 210 -47.08 27.04 0.35
N ALA A 211 -47.58 28.22 0.67
CA ALA A 211 -46.77 29.32 1.20
C ALA A 211 -46.24 28.99 2.61
N GLU A 212 -47.06 28.38 3.47
CA GLU A 212 -46.65 27.94 4.81
C GLU A 212 -45.64 26.79 4.77
N ALA A 213 -45.80 25.83 3.85
CA ALA A 213 -44.83 24.76 3.60
C ALA A 213 -43.50 25.34 3.13
N LYS A 214 -43.52 26.26 2.16
CA LYS A 214 -42.32 26.95 1.69
C LYS A 214 -41.62 27.74 2.79
N ARG A 215 -42.38 28.40 3.68
CA ARG A 215 -41.82 29.11 4.84
C ARG A 215 -41.14 28.15 5.82
N ARG A 216 -41.75 26.98 6.10
CA ARG A 216 -41.14 25.92 6.93
C ARG A 216 -39.85 25.38 6.29
N ASP A 217 -39.84 25.18 4.97
CA ASP A 217 -38.65 24.73 4.26
C ASP A 217 -37.52 25.78 4.28
N GLU A 218 -37.84 27.06 4.11
CA GLU A 218 -36.88 28.16 4.19
C GLU A 218 -36.31 28.32 5.61
N GLU A 219 -37.15 28.17 6.63
CA GLU A 219 -36.74 28.17 8.04
C GLU A 219 -35.82 26.98 8.35
N HIS A 220 -36.16 25.79 7.87
CA HIS A 220 -35.34 24.59 8.01
C HIS A 220 -33.98 24.75 7.30
N LYS A 221 -33.95 25.30 6.08
CA LYS A 221 -32.69 25.60 5.37
C LYS A 221 -31.84 26.61 6.12
N ARG A 222 -32.44 27.64 6.71
CA ARG A 222 -31.73 28.64 7.49
C ARG A 222 -31.14 28.05 8.77
N MET A 223 -31.88 27.17 9.44
CA MET A 223 -31.40 26.43 10.61
C MET A 223 -30.23 25.51 10.25
N LEU A 224 -30.33 24.79 9.13
CA LEU A 224 -29.25 23.94 8.63
C LEU A 224 -27.99 24.75 8.29
N GLN A 225 -28.14 25.88 7.57
CA GLN A 225 -27.01 26.74 7.22
C GLN A 225 -26.31 27.29 8.47
N GLN A 226 -27.08 27.76 9.47
CA GLN A 226 -26.52 28.24 10.73
C GLN A 226 -25.76 27.12 11.48
N SER A 227 -26.24 25.87 11.40
CA SER A 227 -25.52 24.72 11.95
C SER A 227 -24.21 24.45 11.20
N VAL A 228 -24.22 24.52 9.87
CA VAL A 228 -23.03 24.34 9.03
C VAL A 228 -21.98 25.43 9.30
N ASP A 229 -22.39 26.69 9.35
CA ASP A 229 -21.48 27.81 9.60
C ASP A 229 -20.82 27.69 10.98
N ARG A 230 -21.57 27.26 12.00
CA ARG A 230 -21.02 26.96 13.34
C ARG A 230 -20.01 25.83 13.30
N MET A 231 -20.29 24.74 12.57
CA MET A 231 -19.33 23.64 12.40
C MET A 231 -18.06 24.08 11.69
N VAL A 232 -18.14 24.96 10.69
CA VAL A 232 -16.95 25.47 9.98
C VAL A 232 -16.06 26.31 10.89
N ILE A 233 -16.64 27.20 11.70
CA ILE A 233 -15.88 28.01 12.67
C ILE A 233 -15.22 27.09 13.70
N LEU A 234 -15.97 26.12 14.23
CA LEU A 234 -15.46 25.17 15.21
C LEU A 234 -14.35 24.29 14.62
N GLN A 235 -14.52 23.79 13.40
CA GLN A 235 -13.50 23.02 12.68
C GLN A 235 -12.21 23.83 12.51
N ARG A 236 -12.31 25.12 12.16
CA ARG A 236 -11.14 26.00 12.08
C ARG A 236 -10.45 26.21 13.43
N GLY A 237 -11.21 26.34 14.52
CA GLY A 237 -10.65 26.43 15.86
C GLY A 237 -9.98 25.13 16.31
N ILE A 238 -10.61 23.98 16.01
CA ILE A 238 -10.04 22.64 16.21
C ILE A 238 -8.74 22.51 15.44
N ASP A 239 -8.75 22.83 14.15
CA ASP A 239 -7.56 22.78 13.31
C ASP A 239 -6.50 23.75 13.82
N ALA A 240 -6.85 24.93 14.32
CA ALA A 240 -5.86 25.84 14.93
C ALA A 240 -5.20 25.26 16.19
N VAL A 241 -5.95 24.51 17.01
CA VAL A 241 -5.44 23.81 18.21
C VAL A 241 -4.64 22.55 17.83
N LEU A 242 -5.07 21.80 16.82
CA LEU A 242 -4.42 20.58 16.35
C LEU A 242 -3.26 20.86 15.38
N VAL A 243 -3.20 22.01 14.73
CA VAL A 243 -2.19 22.37 13.72
C VAL A 243 -1.23 23.44 14.28
N GLN A 244 -1.19 23.63 15.61
CA GLN A 244 -0.25 24.57 16.21
C GLN A 244 1.18 24.31 15.69
N ASN A 245 1.67 25.27 14.89
CA ASN A 245 2.95 25.24 14.20
C ASN A 245 4.06 25.51 15.20
N TYR A 246 4.37 24.53 16.01
CA TYR A 246 5.58 24.56 16.82
C TYR A 246 6.76 24.00 16.05
N GLU A 247 7.95 24.53 16.31
CA GLU A 247 9.17 24.04 15.68
C GLU A 247 9.39 22.57 16.05
N LEU A 248 9.76 21.73 15.06
CA LEU A 248 9.86 20.27 15.18
C LEU A 248 10.67 19.76 16.38
N HIS A 249 11.54 20.56 17.00
CA HIS A 249 12.41 20.13 18.09
C HIS A 249 11.84 20.38 19.49
N GLU A 250 10.72 21.11 19.61
CA GLU A 250 10.22 21.57 20.91
C GLU A 250 9.31 20.55 21.64
N TYR A 251 8.81 19.52 20.93
CA TYR A 251 7.77 18.61 21.43
C TYR A 251 8.16 17.13 21.35
N PRO A 252 8.87 16.59 22.36
CA PRO A 252 9.16 15.15 22.44
C PRO A 252 8.01 14.31 23.01
N ILE A 253 6.85 14.91 23.34
CA ILE A 253 5.76 14.29 24.08
C ILE A 253 4.43 14.48 23.32
N PRO A 254 3.54 13.46 23.23
CA PRO A 254 2.21 13.63 22.65
C PRO A 254 1.38 14.64 23.44
N ARG A 255 0.71 15.56 22.73
CA ARG A 255 -0.09 16.64 23.33
C ARG A 255 -1.53 16.23 23.66
N LEU A 256 -2.07 15.24 22.96
CA LEU A 256 -3.45 14.79 23.18
C LEU A 256 -3.46 13.66 24.21
N PHE A 257 -4.09 13.92 25.35
CA PHE A 257 -4.27 12.93 26.40
C PHE A 257 -5.56 13.15 27.18
N VAL A 258 -6.07 12.07 27.78
CA VAL A 258 -7.25 12.04 28.64
C VAL A 258 -6.87 11.43 29.99
N ILE A 259 -7.68 11.69 31.01
CA ILE A 259 -7.51 11.10 32.34
C ILE A 259 -8.74 10.32 32.70
N LEU A 260 -8.52 9.06 33.06
CA LEU A 260 -9.58 8.16 33.49
C LEU A 260 -9.26 7.61 34.89
N PRO A 261 -10.26 7.46 35.76
CA PRO A 261 -10.15 6.61 36.94
C PRO A 261 -9.71 5.19 36.55
N GLU A 262 -8.78 4.60 37.31
CA GLU A 262 -8.19 3.29 36.99
C GLU A 262 -9.23 2.17 36.81
N LYS A 263 -10.30 2.19 37.62
CA LYS A 263 -11.41 1.24 37.53
C LYS A 263 -12.17 1.33 36.20
N ILE A 264 -12.43 2.55 35.73
CA ILE A 264 -13.14 2.81 34.47
C ILE A 264 -12.25 2.42 33.29
N ALA A 265 -10.99 2.85 33.33
CA ALA A 265 -10.06 2.61 32.24
C ALA A 265 -9.81 1.12 31.99
N SER A 266 -9.70 0.33 33.07
CA SER A 266 -9.52 -1.12 32.97
C SER A 266 -10.71 -1.83 32.30
N LYS A 267 -11.91 -1.24 32.34
CA LYS A 267 -13.10 -1.77 31.67
C LYS A 267 -13.14 -1.34 30.20
N VAL A 268 -12.99 -0.04 29.94
CA VAL A 268 -12.97 0.54 28.57
C VAL A 268 -11.91 -0.13 27.68
N ILE A 269 -10.71 -0.40 28.22
CA ILE A 269 -9.63 -1.05 27.44
C ILE A 269 -9.99 -2.49 27.09
N LYS A 270 -10.60 -3.24 28.01
CA LYS A 270 -11.03 -4.61 27.74
C LYS A 270 -12.09 -4.65 26.64
N ASP A 271 -13.05 -3.72 26.67
CA ASP A 271 -14.11 -3.65 25.67
C ASP A 271 -13.54 -3.34 24.27
N ILE A 272 -12.57 -2.43 24.18
CA ILE A 272 -11.85 -2.12 22.93
C ILE A 272 -11.03 -3.31 22.41
N GLU A 273 -10.49 -4.13 23.31
CA GLU A 273 -9.74 -5.33 22.93
C GLU A 273 -10.65 -6.44 22.39
N HIS A 274 -11.80 -6.67 23.03
CA HIS A 274 -12.76 -7.70 22.58
C HIS A 274 -13.43 -7.33 21.24
N SER A 275 -13.73 -6.04 21.00
CA SER A 275 -14.40 -5.60 19.77
C SER A 275 -13.60 -5.83 18.48
N LYS A 276 -12.29 -6.12 18.56
CA LYS A 276 -11.44 -6.38 17.38
C LYS A 276 -11.45 -7.84 16.95
N ASP A 277 -11.67 -8.79 17.87
CA ASP A 277 -11.61 -10.22 17.56
C ASP A 277 -12.91 -10.74 16.94
N ASP A 278 -14.04 -10.10 17.24
CA ASP A 278 -15.36 -10.51 16.74
C ASP A 278 -15.62 -10.10 15.27
N SER A 279 -14.83 -9.17 14.72
CA SER A 279 -15.03 -8.70 13.34
C SER A 279 -14.53 -9.68 12.26
N GLU A 280 -13.72 -10.67 12.63
CA GLU A 280 -13.21 -11.69 11.69
C GLU A 280 -14.00 -13.02 11.71
N SER A 281 -15.00 -13.19 12.59
CA SER A 281 -15.77 -14.45 12.73
C SER A 281 -17.28 -14.28 12.51
N LEU A 282 -17.68 -13.74 11.35
CA LEU A 282 -19.09 -13.67 10.96
C LEU A 282 -19.63 -15.03 10.49
N SER A 283 -20.06 -15.87 11.44
CA SER A 283 -21.06 -16.92 11.21
C SER A 283 -22.08 -16.99 12.35
N GLY A 284 -23.18 -16.25 12.15
CA GLY A 284 -24.52 -16.38 12.76
C GLY A 284 -24.66 -16.94 14.19
N SER A 285 -24.66 -16.07 15.19
CA SER A 285 -25.38 -16.31 16.46
C SER A 285 -25.89 -15.00 17.06
N GLU A 286 -27.21 -14.89 17.23
CA GLU A 286 -27.90 -13.83 17.97
C GLU A 286 -27.69 -14.05 19.49
N GLU A 287 -26.57 -13.58 20.05
CA GLU A 287 -26.35 -13.58 21.51
C GLU A 287 -26.30 -12.15 22.08
N LYS A 288 -27.50 -11.69 22.45
CA LYS A 288 -27.94 -10.84 23.58
C LYS A 288 -27.09 -9.68 24.14
N ASP A 289 -27.77 -8.54 24.21
CA ASP A 289 -27.50 -7.24 24.85
C ASP A 289 -27.26 -7.23 26.39
N GLU A 290 -27.01 -8.36 27.07
CA GLU A 290 -26.95 -8.40 28.55
C GLU A 290 -25.67 -7.75 29.14
N ASP A 291 -24.58 -7.63 28.38
CA ASP A 291 -23.31 -7.09 28.91
C ASP A 291 -23.24 -5.54 28.90
N GLN A 292 -24.10 -4.85 28.14
CA GLN A 292 -24.05 -3.40 28.00
C GLN A 292 -24.66 -2.66 29.22
N GLU A 293 -25.70 -3.23 29.86
CA GLU A 293 -26.32 -2.64 31.06
C GLU A 293 -25.36 -2.62 32.26
N GLY A 294 -24.50 -3.63 32.39
CA GLY A 294 -23.51 -3.71 33.47
C GLY A 294 -22.45 -2.60 33.44
N PHE A 295 -22.19 -1.99 32.27
CA PHE A 295 -21.28 -0.82 32.17
C PHE A 295 -21.89 0.44 32.76
N ILE A 296 -23.14 0.73 32.40
CA ILE A 296 -23.85 1.92 32.84
C ILE A 296 -24.07 1.90 34.36
N ASP A 297 -24.36 0.74 34.94
CA ASP A 297 -24.54 0.61 36.39
C ASP A 297 -23.23 0.77 37.17
N THR A 298 -22.11 0.30 36.60
CA THR A 298 -20.78 0.57 37.17
C THR A 298 -20.51 2.09 37.21
N ILE A 299 -20.87 2.81 36.14
CA ILE A 299 -20.68 4.27 36.03
C ILE A 299 -21.58 5.04 37.00
N LYS A 300 -22.87 4.68 37.08
CA LYS A 300 -23.82 5.31 38.01
C LYS A 300 -23.46 5.09 39.49
N SER A 301 -22.76 3.98 39.79
CA SER A 301 -22.31 3.66 41.15
C SER A 301 -21.07 4.42 41.62
N LEU A 302 -20.39 5.17 40.74
CA LEU A 302 -19.24 5.99 41.13
C LEU A 302 -19.69 7.20 41.95
N ASP A 303 -19.52 7.12 43.27
CA ASP A 303 -19.69 8.26 44.17
C ASP A 303 -18.59 9.31 43.86
N PRO A 304 -18.96 10.54 43.45
CA PRO A 304 -18.01 11.61 43.14
C PRO A 304 -17.04 11.92 44.30
N ARG A 305 -17.44 11.61 45.53
CA ARG A 305 -16.65 11.84 46.74
C ARG A 305 -15.56 10.79 46.94
N ASN A 306 -15.78 9.56 46.49
CA ASN A 306 -14.83 8.45 46.61
C ASN A 306 -13.78 8.44 45.49
N LEU A 307 -13.99 9.22 44.42
CA LEU A 307 -13.02 9.40 43.32
C LEU A 307 -11.69 10.03 43.76
N LEU A 308 -11.61 10.62 44.95
CA LEU A 308 -10.36 11.15 45.52
C LEU A 308 -9.42 10.06 46.02
N GLU A 309 -9.95 8.89 46.36
CA GLU A 309 -9.17 7.70 46.72
C GLU A 309 -8.76 6.89 45.49
N ASP A 310 -9.47 7.07 44.36
CA ASP A 310 -9.20 6.36 43.14
C ASP A 310 -7.92 6.87 42.46
N LYS A 311 -7.10 5.93 42.01
CA LYS A 311 -5.90 6.21 41.22
C LYS A 311 -6.33 6.67 39.83
N PHE A 312 -5.75 7.78 39.39
CA PHE A 312 -5.95 8.29 38.04
C PHE A 312 -4.84 7.82 37.11
N ARG A 313 -5.22 7.45 35.88
CA ARG A 313 -4.29 7.12 34.81
C ARG A 313 -4.50 8.06 33.63
N LEU A 314 -3.40 8.52 33.07
CA LEU A 314 -3.36 9.33 31.85
C LEU A 314 -3.18 8.43 30.64
N TYR A 315 -4.00 8.62 29.63
CA TYR A 315 -3.96 7.91 28.36
C TYR A 315 -3.72 8.88 27.22
N PHE A 316 -2.84 8.53 26.28
CA PHE A 316 -2.62 9.36 25.10
C PHE A 316 -3.58 8.99 23.97
N LEU A 317 -3.89 9.97 23.14
CA LEU A 317 -4.72 9.79 21.96
C LEU A 317 -3.84 9.76 20.69
N CYS A 318 -4.21 8.88 19.77
CA CYS A 318 -3.63 8.75 18.45
C CYS A 318 -4.25 9.79 17.49
N GLU A 319 -3.40 10.56 16.81
CA GLU A 319 -3.74 11.57 15.80
C GLU A 319 -3.76 10.97 14.38
N CYS A 320 -4.30 9.77 14.20
CA CYS A 320 -4.39 9.16 12.88
C CYS A 320 -5.46 9.85 12.02
N GLY A 321 -5.04 10.46 10.91
CA GLY A 321 -5.98 10.98 9.91
C GLY A 321 -6.65 9.86 9.09
N ASP A 322 -7.40 10.24 8.06
CA ASP A 322 -8.14 9.39 7.10
C ASP A 322 -7.36 8.29 6.35
N HIS A 323 -6.10 8.02 6.69
CA HIS A 323 -5.26 7.01 6.03
C HIS A 323 -5.82 5.57 6.15
N SER A 324 -6.84 5.32 6.99
CA SER A 324 -7.49 4.00 7.11
C SER A 324 -8.67 3.78 6.17
N SER A 325 -9.23 4.84 5.57
CA SER A 325 -10.27 4.71 4.56
C SER A 325 -9.60 4.49 3.21
N THR A 326 -9.23 3.25 2.91
CA THR A 326 -8.90 2.86 1.55
C THR A 326 -10.12 3.14 0.67
N GLU A 327 -10.09 4.25 -0.08
CA GLU A 327 -10.98 4.59 -1.20
C GLU A 327 -10.90 3.46 -2.25
N THR A 328 -11.50 2.31 -1.94
CA THR A 328 -11.40 1.14 -2.80
C THR A 328 -12.57 1.00 -3.75
N ASP A 329 -13.60 1.83 -3.67
CA ASP A 329 -14.74 1.70 -4.58
C ASP A 329 -15.15 3.02 -5.22
N THR A 330 -15.12 3.02 -6.57
CA THR A 330 -15.79 3.94 -7.52
C THR A 330 -15.06 5.19 -8.01
N ALA A 331 -13.86 5.02 -8.57
CA ALA A 331 -13.39 5.88 -9.66
C ALA A 331 -14.08 5.49 -10.99
N THR A 332 -15.37 5.77 -11.16
CA THR A 332 -16.05 5.82 -12.49
C THR A 332 -17.41 6.52 -12.38
N SER A 333 -17.41 7.86 -12.34
CA SER A 333 -18.61 8.66 -12.64
C SER A 333 -18.20 10.08 -13.00
N TYR A 334 -18.00 10.31 -14.31
CA TYR A 334 -17.92 11.64 -14.90
C TYR A 334 -19.33 12.27 -14.89
N ASP A 335 -19.67 13.02 -13.86
CA ASP A 335 -20.65 14.10 -14.03
C ASP A 335 -20.37 15.27 -13.06
N GLN A 336 -19.80 16.35 -13.59
CA GLN A 336 -19.43 17.56 -12.88
C GLN A 336 -20.48 18.65 -13.11
N THR A 337 -21.59 18.65 -12.36
CA THR A 337 -22.43 19.87 -12.24
C THR A 337 -23.25 19.91 -10.93
N SER A 338 -22.58 19.97 -9.78
CA SER A 338 -23.05 20.67 -8.56
C SER A 338 -22.15 20.33 -7.38
N ALA A 339 -21.10 21.12 -7.16
CA ALA A 339 -20.24 20.98 -6.00
C ALA A 339 -20.99 21.44 -4.73
N ARG A 340 -21.63 20.50 -4.02
CA ARG A 340 -21.98 20.72 -2.61
C ARG A 340 -20.72 20.52 -1.76
N PRO A 341 -20.41 21.41 -0.82
CA PRO A 341 -19.28 21.24 0.09
C PRO A 341 -19.56 20.06 1.02
N THR A 342 -18.94 18.91 0.75
CA THR A 342 -18.88 17.81 1.71
C THR A 342 -17.82 18.13 2.74
N VAL A 343 -18.22 18.37 3.99
CA VAL A 343 -17.30 18.52 5.12
C VAL A 343 -16.74 17.14 5.45
N ASN A 344 -15.59 16.81 4.88
CA ASN A 344 -14.87 15.59 5.23
C ASN A 344 -14.10 15.85 6.55
N ILE A 345 -14.54 15.22 7.64
CA ILE A 345 -13.86 15.33 8.95
C ILE A 345 -12.66 14.38 8.94
N LYS A 346 -11.49 14.91 8.53
CA LYS A 346 -10.30 14.12 8.17
C LYS A 346 -9.49 13.50 9.32
N ASN A 347 -9.94 13.65 10.57
CA ASN A 347 -9.13 13.36 11.76
C ASN A 347 -9.87 12.40 12.70
N LYS A 348 -9.59 11.10 12.60
CA LYS A 348 -10.08 10.07 13.54
C LYS A 348 -9.14 10.01 14.75
N VAL A 349 -9.54 10.61 15.87
CA VAL A 349 -8.77 10.52 17.12
C VAL A 349 -9.27 9.33 17.94
N HIS A 350 -8.37 8.45 18.39
CA HIS A 350 -8.71 7.30 19.24
C HIS A 350 -7.70 7.09 20.38
N LEU A 351 -8.06 6.30 21.40
CA LEU A 351 -7.15 5.93 22.48
C LEU A 351 -5.98 5.09 21.94
N ALA A 352 -4.74 5.47 22.25
CA ALA A 352 -3.58 4.65 21.90
C ALA A 352 -3.54 3.37 22.76
N LYS A 353 -3.09 2.25 22.19
CA LYS A 353 -3.01 0.97 22.90
C LYS A 353 -1.83 0.96 23.88
N HIS A 354 -2.08 1.38 25.11
CA HIS A 354 -1.12 1.29 26.22
C HIS A 354 -1.86 1.23 27.56
N GLU A 355 -1.19 0.76 28.61
CA GLU A 355 -1.82 0.54 29.92
C GLU A 355 -2.25 1.84 30.64
N GLY A 356 -1.81 3.00 30.18
CA GLY A 356 -2.02 4.28 30.87
C GLY A 356 -0.97 4.58 31.96
N TYR A 357 -0.71 5.87 32.19
CA TYR A 357 0.30 6.35 33.12
C TYR A 357 -0.31 6.74 34.45
N GLN A 358 0.09 6.08 35.53
CA GLN A 358 -0.36 6.48 36.87
C GLN A 358 0.17 7.88 37.23
N LEU A 359 -0.73 8.76 37.67
CA LEU A 359 -0.37 10.11 38.10
C LEU A 359 0.21 10.10 39.51
N SER A 360 1.38 10.73 39.69
CA SER A 360 2.06 10.77 40.99
C SER A 360 1.43 11.74 41.97
N ARG A 361 0.90 12.85 41.45
CA ARG A 361 0.29 13.96 42.18
C ARG A 361 -1.01 14.39 41.49
N PRO A 362 -2.08 13.58 41.52
CA PRO A 362 -3.29 13.82 40.73
C PRO A 362 -3.92 15.19 41.00
N THR A 363 -3.94 15.66 42.26
CA THR A 363 -4.52 16.96 42.60
C THR A 363 -3.74 18.15 42.03
N GLN A 364 -2.41 18.13 42.14
CA GLN A 364 -1.56 19.18 41.54
C GLN A 364 -1.66 19.15 40.02
N PHE A 365 -1.67 17.94 39.46
CA PHE A 365 -1.87 17.74 38.03
C PHE A 365 -3.20 18.33 37.55
N LEU A 366 -4.32 17.98 38.19
CA LEU A 366 -5.64 18.47 37.80
C LEU A 366 -5.77 19.99 38.00
N LYS A 367 -5.11 20.56 39.00
CA LYS A 367 -5.05 22.02 39.16
C LYS A 367 -4.31 22.70 38.01
N GLN A 368 -3.24 22.08 37.50
CA GLN A 368 -2.40 22.67 36.46
C GLN A 368 -2.94 22.41 35.04
N TYR A 369 -3.31 21.17 34.74
CA TYR A 369 -3.73 20.74 33.39
C TYR A 369 -5.25 20.54 33.26
N GLY A 370 -6.01 20.53 34.36
CA GLY A 370 -7.45 20.27 34.33
C GLY A 370 -8.24 21.19 33.39
N PRO A 371 -8.04 22.52 33.43
CA PRO A 371 -8.72 23.43 32.50
C PRO A 371 -8.41 23.14 31.02
N TYR A 372 -7.14 22.85 30.71
CA TYR A 372 -6.73 22.47 29.35
C TYR A 372 -7.40 21.17 28.91
N ILE A 373 -7.36 20.12 29.74
CA ILE A 373 -7.95 18.82 29.44
C ILE A 373 -9.46 18.96 29.27
N LEU A 374 -10.12 19.76 30.11
CA LEU A 374 -11.55 20.02 29.99
C LEU A 374 -11.86 20.69 28.65
N GLY A 375 -11.12 21.74 28.27
CA GLY A 375 -11.28 22.39 26.96
C GLY A 375 -11.06 21.43 25.79
N MET A 376 -10.01 20.60 25.85
CA MET A 376 -9.72 19.59 24.82
C MET A 376 -10.80 18.51 24.73
N LEU A 377 -11.32 18.04 25.86
CA LEU A 377 -12.40 17.06 25.90
C LEU A 377 -13.71 17.64 25.39
N GLN A 378 -14.03 18.89 25.71
CA GLN A 378 -15.21 19.59 25.19
C GLN A 378 -15.11 19.77 23.67
N ILE A 379 -13.92 20.12 23.17
CA ILE A 379 -13.63 20.14 21.73
C ILE A 379 -13.86 18.74 21.12
N LEU A 380 -13.28 17.70 21.71
CA LEU A 380 -13.40 16.34 21.20
C LEU A 380 -14.85 15.84 21.23
N LYS A 381 -15.59 16.11 22.31
CA LYS A 381 -17.03 15.83 22.43
C LYS A 381 -17.79 16.50 21.29
N PHE A 382 -17.53 17.79 21.05
CA PHE A 382 -18.16 18.53 19.98
C PHE A 382 -17.86 17.89 18.61
N CYS A 383 -16.60 17.53 18.32
CA CYS A 383 -16.24 16.82 17.08
C CYS A 383 -17.02 15.52 16.90
N LEU A 384 -17.11 14.73 17.96
CA LEU A 384 -17.81 13.44 17.97
C LEU A 384 -19.33 13.62 17.81
N ASP A 385 -19.92 14.64 18.45
CA ASP A 385 -21.34 14.97 18.33
C ASP A 385 -21.67 15.51 16.92
N ALA A 386 -20.84 16.38 16.34
CA ALA A 386 -21.05 16.91 14.99
C ALA A 386 -21.05 15.78 13.94
N ALA A 387 -20.16 14.79 14.10
CA ALA A 387 -20.12 13.62 13.22
C ALA A 387 -21.46 12.85 13.20
N LYS A 388 -22.19 12.80 14.34
CA LYS A 388 -23.52 12.17 14.42
C LYS A 388 -24.61 12.91 13.66
N PHE A 389 -24.55 14.23 13.59
CA PHE A 389 -25.57 15.06 12.91
C PHE A 389 -25.38 15.13 11.40
N ILE A 390 -24.15 15.00 10.89
CA ILE A 390 -23.88 15.07 9.45
C ILE A 390 -24.23 13.76 8.75
N ALA A 391 -24.07 12.61 9.43
CA ALA A 391 -24.26 11.29 8.83
C ALA A 391 -25.65 11.06 8.16
N PRO A 392 -26.79 11.50 8.74
CA PRO A 392 -28.11 11.30 8.13
C PRO A 392 -28.45 12.31 7.02
N ALA A 393 -27.86 13.51 7.03
CA ALA A 393 -28.24 14.60 6.12
C ALA A 393 -27.68 14.43 4.68
N VAL A 394 -26.76 13.48 4.48
CA VAL A 394 -26.07 13.24 3.20
C VAL A 394 -26.68 12.03 2.44
N GLY A 395 -27.75 11.42 2.95
CA GLY A 395 -28.29 10.17 2.39
C GLY A 395 -29.02 10.32 1.04
N ILE A 396 -28.39 9.86 -0.05
CA ILE A 396 -28.99 8.97 -1.07
C ILE A 396 -27.89 8.03 -1.63
N ALA A 397 -27.50 6.98 -0.88
CA ALA A 397 -26.86 5.74 -1.35
C ALA A 397 -26.67 4.79 -0.14
N GLN A 398 -27.31 3.62 -0.15
CA GLN A 398 -27.90 3.08 1.09
C GLN A 398 -27.20 1.87 1.76
N ASP A 399 -26.34 1.08 1.09
CA ASP A 399 -25.93 -0.21 1.67
C ASP A 399 -24.46 -0.33 2.12
N SER A 400 -23.49 0.22 1.38
CA SER A 400 -22.07 0.18 1.79
C SER A 400 -21.73 1.23 2.84
N LEU A 401 -22.39 2.39 2.78
CA LEU A 401 -22.20 3.49 3.71
C LEU A 401 -22.82 3.21 5.09
N GLN A 402 -23.89 2.41 5.15
CA GLN A 402 -24.53 2.06 6.43
C GLN A 402 -23.60 1.21 7.30
N LYS A 403 -22.90 0.21 6.72
CA LYS A 403 -21.92 -0.60 7.46
C LYS A 403 -20.73 0.21 7.98
N ALA A 404 -20.24 1.17 7.17
CA ALA A 404 -19.20 2.09 7.59
C ALA A 404 -19.71 3.05 8.70
N ALA A 405 -20.94 3.53 8.57
CA ALA A 405 -21.59 4.38 9.56
C ALA A 405 -21.79 3.64 10.88
N ASP A 406 -22.21 2.37 10.86
CA ASP A 406 -22.44 1.55 12.05
C ASP A 406 -21.12 1.23 12.78
N SER A 407 -20.03 0.95 12.04
CA SER A 407 -18.69 0.75 12.64
C SER A 407 -18.11 2.06 13.22
N VAL A 408 -18.28 3.19 12.53
CA VAL A 408 -17.89 4.51 13.05
C VAL A 408 -18.74 4.89 14.27
N LYS A 409 -20.02 4.51 14.26
CA LYS A 409 -20.95 4.74 15.37
C LYS A 409 -20.51 3.99 16.63
N SER A 410 -20.24 2.69 16.55
CA SER A 410 -19.83 1.92 17.74
C SER A 410 -18.50 2.41 18.33
N ALA A 411 -17.49 2.65 17.48
CA ALA A 411 -16.19 3.14 17.95
C ALA A 411 -16.26 4.57 18.53
N SER A 412 -17.12 5.42 17.96
CA SER A 412 -17.33 6.78 18.46
C SER A 412 -18.15 6.83 19.74
N GLU A 413 -19.05 5.86 19.98
CA GLU A 413 -19.88 5.79 21.18
C GLU A 413 -19.06 5.52 22.44
N HIS A 414 -18.20 4.50 22.46
CA HIS A 414 -17.32 4.23 23.60
C HIS A 414 -16.36 5.40 23.89
N THR A 415 -15.83 6.02 22.82
CA THR A 415 -14.95 7.18 22.95
C THR A 415 -15.71 8.37 23.55
N LEU A 416 -16.91 8.64 23.05
CA LEU A 416 -17.76 9.75 23.51
C LEU A 416 -18.20 9.57 24.96
N GLU A 417 -18.50 8.34 25.38
CA GLU A 417 -18.86 8.05 26.76
C GLU A 417 -17.68 8.31 27.72
N ALA A 418 -16.49 7.80 27.39
CA ALA A 418 -15.28 8.07 28.17
C ALA A 418 -14.95 9.58 28.23
N VAL A 419 -15.17 10.31 27.14
CA VAL A 419 -15.04 11.77 27.07
C VAL A 419 -16.05 12.46 27.99
N ASN A 420 -17.33 12.08 27.93
CA ASN A 420 -18.38 12.66 28.78
C ASN A 420 -18.11 12.44 30.27
N ILE A 421 -17.69 11.24 30.65
CA ILE A 421 -17.31 10.92 32.04
C ILE A 421 -16.17 11.84 32.49
N SER A 422 -15.15 11.99 31.65
CA SER A 422 -13.98 12.83 31.94
C SER A 422 -14.36 14.31 32.07
N ILE A 423 -15.26 14.82 31.21
CA ILE A 423 -15.80 16.19 31.28
C ILE A 423 -16.54 16.40 32.61
N ASN A 424 -17.53 15.55 32.91
CA ASN A 424 -18.34 15.67 34.13
C ASN A 424 -17.47 15.65 35.40
N PHE A 425 -16.46 14.79 35.41
CA PHE A 425 -15.49 14.71 36.50
C PHE A 425 -14.70 16.00 36.67
N LEU A 426 -14.15 16.53 35.57
CA LEU A 426 -13.35 17.76 35.59
C LEU A 426 -14.18 18.99 35.97
N GLU A 427 -15.40 19.11 35.45
CA GLU A 427 -16.33 20.19 35.79
C GLU A 427 -16.67 20.18 37.29
N THR A 428 -16.98 18.99 37.83
CA THR A 428 -17.24 18.81 39.26
C THR A 428 -16.02 19.18 40.10
N LYS A 429 -14.81 18.84 39.63
CA LYS A 429 -13.58 18.97 40.41
C LYS A 429 -12.94 20.36 40.36
N LEU A 430 -13.06 21.05 39.23
CA LEU A 430 -12.49 22.39 39.04
C LEU A 430 -13.32 23.49 39.72
N GLY A 431 -14.53 23.16 40.20
CA GLY A 431 -15.43 24.09 40.86
C GLY A 431 -16.20 24.92 39.84
N GLY A 432 -17.53 24.98 39.99
CA GLY A 432 -18.49 25.54 39.01
C GLY A 432 -18.37 27.04 38.67
N ASP A 433 -17.25 27.70 38.95
CA ASP A 433 -17.00 29.08 38.55
C ASP A 433 -16.64 29.21 37.06
N ILE A 434 -16.33 28.09 36.38
CA ILE A 434 -16.27 28.04 34.90
C ILE A 434 -17.71 27.92 34.37
N ASN A 435 -18.52 28.94 34.58
CA ASN A 435 -19.93 28.94 34.22
C ASN A 435 -20.09 29.24 32.71
N LEU A 436 -19.76 28.24 31.86
CA LEU A 436 -19.91 28.29 30.40
C LEU A 436 -21.38 28.20 29.94
N ASN A 437 -22.33 28.08 30.87
CA ASN A 437 -23.78 28.07 30.60
C ASN A 437 -24.36 29.48 30.47
N SER A 438 -23.61 30.44 29.93
CA SER A 438 -24.12 31.79 29.60
C SER A 438 -25.25 31.67 28.55
N GLN A 439 -26.48 31.59 29.06
CA GLN A 439 -27.72 31.54 28.29
C GLN A 439 -27.82 32.76 27.37
N GLY A 440 -27.72 32.54 26.04
CA GLY A 440 -28.47 33.33 25.06
C GLY A 440 -27.72 33.94 23.87
N GLY A 441 -26.39 33.80 23.74
CA GLY A 441 -25.63 34.43 22.64
C GLY A 441 -25.12 33.43 21.60
N ASN A 442 -25.18 33.78 20.30
CA ASN A 442 -24.58 33.04 19.18
C ASN A 442 -23.04 32.87 19.25
N ASP A 443 -22.40 33.18 20.37
CA ASP A 443 -20.94 33.36 20.52
C ASP A 443 -20.24 32.21 21.27
N ILE A 444 -20.91 31.07 21.41
CA ILE A 444 -20.41 29.88 22.14
C ILE A 444 -19.06 29.39 21.57
N GLY A 445 -18.82 29.57 20.27
CA GLY A 445 -17.59 29.09 19.63
C GLY A 445 -16.34 29.85 20.07
N ASP A 446 -16.43 31.17 20.23
CA ASP A 446 -15.27 32.01 20.52
C ASP A 446 -14.76 31.84 21.96
N ASP A 447 -15.67 31.65 22.91
CA ASP A 447 -15.32 31.52 24.33
C ASP A 447 -14.67 30.18 24.67
N ILE A 448 -15.01 29.10 23.95
CA ILE A 448 -14.35 27.79 24.12
C ILE A 448 -12.86 27.93 23.78
N PHE A 449 -12.51 28.54 22.65
CA PHE A 449 -11.10 28.64 22.23
C PHE A 449 -10.30 29.71 22.97
N LYS A 450 -10.93 30.82 23.41
CA LYS A 450 -10.25 31.86 24.21
C LYS A 450 -9.76 31.34 25.57
N ASN A 451 -10.43 30.32 26.12
CA ASN A 451 -10.10 29.73 27.41
C ASN A 451 -9.14 28.54 27.33
N LEU A 452 -8.86 28.00 26.14
CA LEU A 452 -7.71 27.12 25.94
C LEU A 452 -6.44 27.97 25.93
N ALA A 453 -5.92 28.26 27.13
CA ALA A 453 -4.52 28.65 27.26
C ALA A 453 -3.69 27.53 26.59
N ALA A 454 -3.10 27.84 25.43
CA ALA A 454 -2.28 26.87 24.71
C ALA A 454 -1.20 26.36 25.66
N LEU A 455 -1.12 25.04 25.86
CA LEU A 455 -0.01 24.47 26.61
C LEU A 455 1.28 24.90 25.91
N GLU A 456 2.14 25.61 26.62
CA GLU A 456 3.46 25.90 26.07
C GLU A 456 4.29 24.62 26.08
N GLY A 457 5.29 24.52 25.20
CA GLY A 457 6.19 23.37 25.19
C GLY A 457 6.87 23.14 26.55
N ALA A 458 6.99 24.17 27.39
CA ALA A 458 7.44 24.07 28.77
C ALA A 458 6.47 23.26 29.66
N ASP A 459 5.16 23.44 29.50
CA ASP A 459 4.14 22.74 30.28
C ASP A 459 4.10 21.25 29.92
N LEU A 460 4.26 20.90 28.63
CA LEU A 460 4.35 19.50 28.22
C LEU A 460 5.63 18.83 28.71
N ARG A 461 6.76 19.54 28.78
CA ARG A 461 7.98 19.01 29.42
C ARG A 461 7.76 18.73 30.91
N GLN A 462 6.94 19.53 31.59
CA GLN A 462 6.56 19.27 32.98
C GLN A 462 5.62 18.08 33.14
N LEU A 463 4.83 17.73 32.10
CA LEU A 463 3.91 16.59 32.11
C LEU A 463 4.63 15.29 32.53
N GLU A 464 5.85 15.06 32.02
CA GLU A 464 6.66 13.88 32.33
C GLU A 464 6.97 13.77 33.84
N THR A 465 7.01 14.88 34.57
CA THR A 465 7.27 14.88 36.03
C THR A 465 6.09 14.36 36.86
N PHE A 466 4.91 14.23 36.24
CA PHE A 466 3.71 13.73 36.89
C PHE A 466 3.47 12.24 36.62
N LEU A 467 4.18 11.62 35.66
CA LEU A 467 4.00 10.22 35.28
C LEU A 467 4.93 9.30 36.11
N ARG A 468 4.37 8.33 36.84
CA ARG A 468 5.16 7.41 37.69
C ARG A 468 5.94 6.35 36.91
N ASN A 469 5.33 5.79 35.86
CA ASN A 469 5.93 4.74 35.05
C ASN A 469 6.56 5.39 33.82
N LYS A 470 7.86 5.71 33.89
CA LYS A 470 8.59 6.11 32.70
C LYS A 470 8.88 4.86 31.90
N ASP A 471 8.38 4.79 30.66
CA ASP A 471 8.82 3.75 29.74
C ASP A 471 10.34 3.79 29.66
N LYS A 472 10.98 2.61 29.80
CA LYS A 472 12.44 2.51 29.75
C LYS A 472 13.00 3.12 28.46
N ASP A 473 12.20 3.05 27.39
CA ASP A 473 12.53 3.53 26.05
C ASP A 473 12.06 4.96 25.77
N LYS A 474 11.37 5.60 26.73
CA LYS A 474 10.78 6.95 26.61
C LYS A 474 9.77 7.13 25.46
N ILE A 475 9.17 6.03 24.99
CA ILE A 475 8.12 6.07 23.97
C ILE A 475 6.78 6.20 24.69
N LEU A 476 6.34 7.44 24.91
CA LEU A 476 5.08 7.70 25.62
C LEU A 476 3.87 7.25 24.78
N GLY A 477 3.00 6.45 25.40
CA GLY A 477 1.70 6.01 24.89
C GLY A 477 1.76 4.98 23.77
N ASN A 478 2.92 4.37 23.50
CA ASN A 478 3.16 3.62 22.25
C ASN A 478 2.81 4.44 20.99
N LEU A 479 2.99 5.76 21.08
CA LEU A 479 2.79 6.69 19.98
C LEU A 479 4.12 6.99 19.31
N TYR A 480 4.06 7.08 17.99
CA TYR A 480 5.17 7.36 17.11
C TYR A 480 4.94 8.70 16.47
N ARG A 481 6.00 9.49 16.49
CA ARG A 481 6.01 10.78 15.85
C ARG A 481 6.14 10.61 14.34
N THR A 482 5.23 11.23 13.59
CA THR A 482 5.28 11.33 12.13
C THR A 482 5.14 12.79 11.71
N THR A 483 5.56 13.11 10.48
CA THR A 483 5.43 14.45 9.89
C THR A 483 4.56 14.35 8.65
N THR A 484 3.52 15.17 8.54
CA THR A 484 2.69 15.23 7.33
C THR A 484 3.46 15.91 6.19
N PRO A 485 3.03 15.76 4.92
CA PRO A 485 3.64 16.45 3.78
C PRO A 485 3.73 17.97 3.95
N GLU A 486 2.80 18.57 4.72
CA GLU A 486 2.78 20.00 5.02
C GLU A 486 3.76 20.41 6.14
N GLY A 487 4.50 19.47 6.73
CA GLY A 487 5.46 19.72 7.82
C GLY A 487 4.86 19.61 9.23
N HIS A 488 3.57 19.29 9.37
CA HIS A 488 2.93 19.19 10.68
C HIS A 488 3.35 17.91 11.40
N VAL A 489 3.67 18.02 12.69
CA VAL A 489 4.00 16.88 13.54
C VAL A 489 2.72 16.23 14.07
N LYS A 490 2.58 14.92 13.89
CA LYS A 490 1.48 14.10 14.44
C LYS A 490 2.03 12.98 15.31
N TRP A 491 1.23 12.54 16.27
CA TRP A 491 1.51 11.38 17.11
C TRP A 491 0.53 10.26 16.79
N VAL A 492 1.00 9.21 16.12
CA VAL A 492 0.16 8.10 15.66
C VAL A 492 0.55 6.80 16.38
N CYS A 493 -0.41 5.93 16.67
CA CYS A 493 -0.12 4.64 17.31
C CYS A 493 0.75 3.76 16.41
N LEU A 494 1.41 2.73 16.97
CA LEU A 494 2.29 1.85 16.20
C LEU A 494 1.63 1.26 14.94
N GLU A 495 0.34 0.90 15.04
CA GLU A 495 -0.44 0.34 13.94
C GLU A 495 -0.53 1.36 12.79
N HIS A 496 -1.00 2.58 13.08
CA HIS A 496 -1.08 3.66 12.10
C HIS A 496 0.29 4.15 11.61
N PHE A 497 1.30 4.15 12.48
CA PHE A 497 2.67 4.46 12.07
C PHE A 497 3.16 3.45 11.05
N LYS A 498 2.97 2.15 11.29
CA LYS A 498 3.33 1.10 10.32
C LYS A 498 2.56 1.28 9.03
N THR A 499 1.25 1.55 9.07
CA THR A 499 0.43 1.76 7.87
C THR A 499 0.87 2.99 7.09
N SER A 500 0.94 4.16 7.72
CA SER A 500 1.35 5.41 7.07
C SER A 500 2.80 5.37 6.59
N TYR A 501 3.72 4.78 7.38
CA TYR A 501 5.09 4.55 6.95
C TYR A 501 5.12 3.65 5.73
N ARG A 502 4.39 2.53 5.74
CA ARG A 502 4.28 1.62 4.58
C ARG A 502 3.71 2.32 3.36
N GLU A 503 2.66 3.13 3.50
CA GLU A 503 2.04 3.86 2.39
C GLU A 503 2.98 4.90 1.80
N ASN A 504 3.59 5.73 2.63
CA ASN A 504 4.54 6.74 2.18
C ASN A 504 5.80 6.11 1.57
N ALA A 505 6.33 5.06 2.20
CA ALA A 505 7.42 4.24 1.66
C ALA A 505 7.05 3.61 0.31
N MET A 506 5.83 3.08 0.20
CA MET A 506 5.32 2.55 -1.07
C MET A 506 5.20 3.62 -2.12
N GLY A 507 4.82 4.86 -1.76
CA GLY A 507 4.79 5.99 -2.69
C GLY A 507 6.11 6.19 -3.44
N VAL A 508 7.26 6.06 -2.77
CA VAL A 508 8.59 6.18 -3.41
C VAL A 508 8.87 5.04 -4.40
N LEU A 509 8.50 3.81 -4.04
CA LEU A 509 8.63 2.65 -4.94
C LEU A 509 7.71 2.78 -6.15
N LEU A 510 6.44 3.10 -5.91
CA LEU A 510 5.42 3.27 -6.96
C LEU A 510 5.81 4.39 -7.92
N ASN A 511 6.27 5.53 -7.40
CA ASN A 511 6.79 6.61 -8.24
C ASN A 511 7.99 6.14 -9.09
N THR A 512 8.90 5.35 -8.51
CA THR A 512 10.04 4.79 -9.27
C THR A 512 9.57 3.86 -10.39
N ILE A 513 8.54 3.03 -10.13
CA ILE A 513 7.94 2.12 -11.12
C ILE A 513 7.27 2.93 -12.22
N GLU A 514 6.45 3.92 -11.86
CA GLU A 514 5.67 4.76 -12.79
C GLU A 514 6.58 5.59 -13.71
N VAL A 515 7.61 6.25 -13.15
CA VAL A 515 8.59 7.05 -13.93
C VAL A 515 9.34 6.20 -14.96
N ASN A 516 9.44 4.88 -14.74
CA ASN A 516 10.08 3.95 -15.67
C ASN A 516 9.06 3.12 -16.47
N ASN A 517 7.84 3.64 -16.65
CA ASN A 517 6.74 3.02 -17.40
C ASN A 517 6.41 1.59 -16.95
N GLY A 518 6.62 1.29 -15.68
CA GLY A 518 6.27 0.01 -15.09
C GLY A 518 4.84 -0.02 -14.57
N THR A 519 4.45 -1.20 -14.12
CA THR A 519 3.17 -1.44 -13.48
C THR A 519 3.36 -2.20 -12.17
N TYR A 520 2.55 -1.86 -11.18
CA TYR A 520 2.45 -2.59 -9.92
C TYR A 520 1.03 -3.11 -9.74
N ASP A 521 0.88 -4.43 -9.72
CA ASP A 521 -0.38 -5.09 -9.39
C ASP A 521 -0.43 -5.28 -7.87
N LYS A 522 -1.31 -4.52 -7.20
CA LYS A 522 -1.48 -4.56 -5.74
C LYS A 522 -2.00 -5.91 -5.24
N GLN A 523 -2.82 -6.62 -6.03
CA GLN A 523 -3.40 -7.90 -5.64
C GLN A 523 -2.36 -9.02 -5.70
N LEU A 524 -1.58 -9.04 -6.78
CA LEU A 524 -0.51 -10.02 -6.98
C LEU A 524 0.81 -9.63 -6.30
N LYS A 525 0.91 -8.39 -5.82
CA LYS A 525 2.18 -7.78 -5.37
C LYS A 525 3.29 -7.96 -6.40
N LYS A 526 2.90 -7.74 -7.67
CA LYS A 526 3.74 -7.99 -8.84
C LYS A 526 4.23 -6.67 -9.41
N ILE A 527 5.53 -6.54 -9.60
CA ILE A 527 6.14 -5.44 -10.37
C ILE A 527 6.48 -5.96 -11.77
N THR A 528 6.07 -5.23 -12.80
CA THR A 528 6.52 -5.44 -14.19
C THR A 528 7.21 -4.18 -14.70
N LEU A 529 8.46 -4.26 -15.13
CA LEU A 529 9.28 -3.09 -15.48
C LEU A 529 10.29 -3.38 -16.60
N VAL A 530 10.46 -2.41 -17.50
CA VAL A 530 11.57 -2.36 -18.45
C VAL A 530 12.60 -1.36 -17.94
N LEU A 531 13.82 -1.82 -17.67
CA LEU A 531 14.90 -1.03 -17.11
C LEU A 531 15.77 -0.46 -18.25
N PRO A 532 15.82 0.87 -18.46
CA PRO A 532 16.58 1.46 -19.57
C PRO A 532 18.04 1.77 -19.22
N SER A 533 18.47 1.61 -17.96
CA SER A 533 19.85 1.90 -17.55
C SER A 533 20.27 1.20 -16.25
N SER A 534 21.59 1.17 -16.03
CA SER A 534 22.21 0.69 -14.79
C SER A 534 21.82 1.51 -13.56
N THR A 535 21.69 2.84 -13.70
CA THR A 535 21.31 3.74 -12.60
C THR A 535 19.88 3.45 -12.13
N VAL A 536 18.93 3.34 -13.07
CA VAL A 536 17.54 2.99 -12.74
C VAL A 536 17.48 1.61 -12.08
N THR A 537 18.25 0.64 -12.59
CA THR A 537 18.35 -0.69 -11.98
C THR A 537 18.85 -0.59 -10.54
N LYS A 538 19.89 0.21 -10.28
CA LYS A 538 20.45 0.44 -8.94
C LYS A 538 19.41 1.04 -8.00
N ASP A 539 18.71 2.07 -8.44
CA ASP A 539 17.72 2.76 -7.62
C ASP A 539 16.53 1.84 -7.30
N LEU A 540 15.99 1.14 -8.30
CA LEU A 540 14.96 0.13 -8.09
C LEU A 540 15.41 -0.94 -7.10
N MET A 541 16.59 -1.52 -7.27
CA MET A 541 17.12 -2.55 -6.38
C MET A 541 17.26 -2.05 -4.94
N LYS A 542 17.70 -0.79 -4.74
CA LYS A 542 17.75 -0.14 -3.42
C LYS A 542 16.35 -0.01 -2.80
N GLN A 543 15.36 0.42 -3.58
CA GLN A 543 13.99 0.51 -3.11
C GLN A 543 13.42 -0.89 -2.80
N LEU A 544 13.70 -1.89 -3.63
CA LEU A 544 13.22 -3.26 -3.44
C LEU A 544 13.71 -3.89 -2.13
N VAL A 545 14.96 -3.63 -1.72
CA VAL A 545 15.48 -4.07 -0.41
C VAL A 545 14.72 -3.39 0.73
N THR A 546 14.56 -2.07 0.65
CA THR A 546 13.80 -1.27 1.64
C THR A 546 12.35 -1.75 1.77
N TYR A 547 11.77 -2.19 0.65
CA TYR A 547 10.35 -2.50 0.51
C TYR A 547 10.06 -3.97 0.26
N SER A 548 10.94 -4.83 0.74
CA SER A 548 10.90 -6.27 0.50
C SER A 548 9.56 -6.94 0.81
N PHE A 549 8.77 -6.42 1.76
CA PHE A 549 7.46 -6.99 2.15
C PHE A 549 6.33 -6.73 1.14
N ALA A 550 6.51 -5.79 0.23
CA ALA A 550 5.48 -5.35 -0.70
C ALA A 550 5.52 -6.06 -2.06
N VAL A 551 6.56 -6.86 -2.33
CA VAL A 551 6.79 -7.46 -3.65
C VAL A 551 6.99 -8.95 -3.49
N ASP A 552 6.04 -9.74 -3.99
CA ASP A 552 6.14 -11.20 -4.06
C ASP A 552 6.63 -11.65 -5.45
N GLU A 553 6.25 -10.92 -6.52
CA GLU A 553 6.63 -11.23 -7.90
C GLU A 553 7.34 -10.06 -8.60
N LEU A 554 8.40 -10.36 -9.34
CA LEU A 554 9.21 -9.38 -10.04
C LEU A 554 9.45 -9.83 -11.48
N ASP A 555 9.03 -9.00 -12.44
CA ASP A 555 9.13 -9.23 -13.88
C ASP A 555 9.93 -8.09 -14.52
N LEU A 556 11.20 -8.36 -14.84
CA LEU A 556 12.16 -7.35 -15.28
C LEU A 556 12.66 -7.64 -16.69
N THR A 557 12.73 -6.60 -17.50
CA THR A 557 13.44 -6.59 -18.78
C THR A 557 14.61 -5.61 -18.71
N LEU A 558 15.84 -6.06 -18.96
CA LEU A 558 17.02 -5.18 -19.00
C LEU A 558 17.24 -4.68 -20.43
N ASP A 559 16.77 -3.47 -20.74
CA ASP A 559 16.85 -2.87 -22.07
C ASP A 559 18.07 -1.93 -22.20
N PHE A 560 19.22 -2.39 -21.73
CA PHE A 560 20.48 -1.65 -21.79
C PHE A 560 21.69 -2.59 -21.78
N GLY A 561 22.86 -2.07 -22.15
CA GLY A 561 24.13 -2.78 -22.02
C GLY A 561 24.53 -2.96 -20.56
N PHE A 562 24.04 -4.01 -19.91
CA PHE A 562 24.37 -4.35 -18.52
C PHE A 562 25.72 -5.06 -18.40
N GLY A 563 26.38 -4.95 -17.24
CA GLY A 563 27.59 -5.70 -16.89
C GLY A 563 27.35 -6.75 -15.80
N SER A 564 28.40 -7.48 -15.43
CA SER A 564 28.36 -8.37 -14.25
C SER A 564 28.00 -7.62 -12.95
N PRO A 565 28.44 -6.37 -12.70
CA PRO A 565 28.06 -5.65 -11.47
C PRO A 565 26.55 -5.39 -11.35
N ASP A 566 25.85 -5.20 -12.47
CA ASP A 566 24.40 -4.98 -12.46
C ASP A 566 23.66 -6.25 -12.04
N LEU A 567 24.09 -7.40 -12.59
CA LEU A 567 23.54 -8.70 -12.20
C LEU A 567 23.87 -9.06 -10.76
N THR A 568 25.08 -8.78 -10.28
CA THR A 568 25.45 -8.95 -8.87
C THR A 568 24.51 -8.16 -7.97
N ARG A 569 24.24 -6.89 -8.31
CA ARG A 569 23.34 -6.03 -7.53
C ARG A 569 21.91 -6.59 -7.51
N ILE A 570 21.40 -7.08 -8.64
CA ILE A 570 20.08 -7.72 -8.71
C ILE A 570 20.04 -8.94 -7.77
N VAL A 571 21.05 -9.81 -7.83
CA VAL A 571 21.13 -11.03 -7.03
C VAL A 571 21.22 -10.74 -5.53
N GLU A 572 22.08 -9.80 -5.13
CA GLU A 572 22.25 -9.39 -3.73
C GLU A 572 20.97 -8.74 -3.17
N SER A 573 20.30 -7.91 -3.97
CA SER A 573 19.07 -7.25 -3.56
C SER A 573 17.93 -8.25 -3.42
N LEU A 574 17.84 -9.22 -4.34
CA LEU A 574 16.86 -10.30 -4.25
C LEU A 574 17.09 -11.22 -3.04
N ALA A 575 18.34 -11.46 -2.66
CA ALA A 575 18.67 -12.22 -1.45
C ALA A 575 18.18 -11.54 -0.16
N GLN A 576 18.08 -10.21 -0.17
CA GLN A 576 17.54 -9.42 0.94
C GLN A 576 16.03 -9.18 0.84
N SER A 577 15.45 -9.28 -0.36
CA SER A 577 14.02 -9.09 -0.63
C SER A 577 13.14 -10.26 -0.13
N ASN A 578 11.81 -10.17 -0.30
CA ASN A 578 10.90 -11.33 -0.14
C ASN A 578 10.33 -11.83 -1.48
N VAL A 579 10.96 -11.48 -2.60
CA VAL A 579 10.53 -11.92 -3.93
C VAL A 579 10.62 -13.44 -4.03
N LYS A 580 9.50 -14.07 -4.39
CA LYS A 580 9.36 -15.52 -4.57
C LYS A 580 9.41 -15.91 -6.04
N THR A 581 8.96 -15.02 -6.92
CA THR A 581 8.93 -15.25 -8.37
C THR A 581 9.74 -14.18 -9.07
N LEU A 582 10.77 -14.60 -9.80
CA LEU A 582 11.55 -13.72 -10.67
C LEU A 582 11.39 -14.15 -12.13
N LYS A 583 10.99 -13.21 -12.98
CA LYS A 583 11.15 -13.29 -14.42
C LYS A 583 12.15 -12.23 -14.84
N LEU A 584 13.20 -12.65 -15.53
CA LEU A 584 14.30 -11.79 -15.95
C LEU A 584 14.58 -12.01 -17.43
N ASP A 585 14.25 -11.00 -18.22
CA ASP A 585 14.59 -10.91 -19.64
C ASP A 585 15.82 -10.03 -19.82
N LEU A 586 16.93 -10.62 -20.26
CA LEU A 586 18.18 -9.89 -20.39
C LEU A 586 18.31 -9.14 -21.72
N LYS A 587 17.48 -9.42 -22.73
CA LYS A 587 17.63 -8.85 -24.10
C LYS A 587 19.06 -8.90 -24.67
N ASP A 588 19.91 -9.80 -24.17
CA ASP A 588 21.30 -10.00 -24.61
C ASP A 588 21.32 -10.98 -25.80
N THR A 589 20.52 -10.65 -26.83
CA THR A 589 20.34 -11.46 -28.06
C THR A 589 21.16 -10.95 -29.24
N GLU A 590 21.75 -9.76 -29.14
CA GLU A 590 22.55 -9.16 -30.21
C GLU A 590 23.98 -9.72 -30.23
N GLY A 591 24.13 -10.83 -30.94
CA GLY A 591 25.40 -11.44 -31.33
C GLY A 591 26.23 -10.59 -32.31
N LEU A 592 26.38 -9.29 -32.08
CA LEU A 592 27.21 -8.41 -32.90
C LEU A 592 28.69 -8.49 -32.46
N GLY A 593 29.33 -9.61 -32.78
CA GLY A 593 30.70 -9.60 -33.31
C GLY A 593 31.88 -9.35 -32.37
N ARG A 594 31.76 -9.40 -31.04
CA ARG A 594 32.94 -9.27 -30.16
C ARG A 594 33.53 -10.61 -29.74
N LEU A 595 34.79 -10.81 -30.12
CA LEU A 595 35.69 -11.95 -29.86
C LEU A 595 35.94 -12.30 -28.38
N ASP A 596 35.29 -11.64 -27.43
CA ASP A 596 35.45 -11.86 -25.98
C ASP A 596 34.82 -13.18 -25.48
N ILE A 597 34.33 -14.04 -26.39
CA ILE A 597 33.63 -15.31 -26.08
C ILE A 597 34.59 -16.41 -25.57
N LYS A 598 35.92 -16.20 -25.58
CA LYS A 598 36.88 -17.32 -25.49
C LYS A 598 37.61 -17.55 -24.17
N LEU A 599 37.37 -16.79 -23.10
CA LEU A 599 38.01 -17.11 -21.82
C LEU A 599 37.07 -17.87 -20.87
N PRO A 600 37.30 -19.18 -20.62
CA PRO A 600 36.60 -19.90 -19.56
C PRO A 600 36.91 -19.24 -18.21
N GLY A 601 35.87 -18.76 -17.52
CA GLY A 601 36.00 -17.97 -16.29
C GLY A 601 34.67 -17.46 -15.74
N LYS A 602 34.71 -16.47 -14.83
CA LYS A 602 33.51 -15.77 -14.31
C LYS A 602 32.92 -14.88 -15.41
N GLY A 603 32.21 -15.48 -16.35
CA GLY A 603 31.54 -14.75 -17.42
C GLY A 603 30.45 -13.81 -16.92
N LYS A 604 29.92 -12.98 -17.84
CA LYS A 604 28.95 -11.91 -17.56
C LYS A 604 27.77 -12.35 -16.69
N TYR A 605 27.27 -13.58 -16.88
CA TYR A 605 26.07 -14.10 -16.21
C TYR A 605 26.36 -14.86 -14.92
N HIS A 606 27.64 -15.02 -14.54
CA HIS A 606 28.01 -15.77 -13.34
C HIS A 606 27.24 -15.36 -12.07
N PRO A 607 26.95 -14.07 -11.81
CA PRO A 607 26.16 -13.69 -10.63
C PRO A 607 24.78 -14.34 -10.55
N LEU A 608 24.13 -14.65 -11.68
CA LEU A 608 22.79 -15.27 -11.70
C LEU A 608 22.76 -16.65 -11.02
N LEU A 609 23.91 -17.31 -10.90
CA LEU A 609 24.03 -18.55 -10.15
C LEU A 609 23.76 -18.37 -8.65
N GLY A 610 23.98 -17.16 -8.12
CA GLY A 610 23.62 -16.80 -6.75
C GLY A 610 22.12 -16.88 -6.48
N LEU A 611 21.27 -16.75 -7.52
CA LEU A 611 19.81 -16.93 -7.38
C LEU A 611 19.44 -18.35 -6.95
N MET A 612 20.25 -19.35 -7.31
CA MET A 612 20.00 -20.75 -6.92
C MET A 612 20.17 -20.97 -5.42
N SER A 613 20.97 -20.11 -4.75
CA SER A 613 21.19 -20.12 -3.30
C SER A 613 20.17 -19.27 -2.53
N ASN A 614 19.27 -18.56 -3.22
CA ASN A 614 18.25 -17.75 -2.56
C ASN A 614 17.14 -18.65 -1.99
N ARG A 615 17.02 -18.69 -0.67
CA ARG A 615 16.05 -19.55 0.05
C ARG A 615 14.59 -19.10 -0.05
N LYS A 616 14.35 -17.88 -0.51
CA LYS A 616 13.01 -17.31 -0.64
C LYS A 616 12.48 -17.46 -2.07
N LEU A 617 13.38 -17.52 -3.04
CA LEU A 617 13.02 -17.68 -4.44
C LEU A 617 12.50 -19.09 -4.70
N GLN A 618 11.31 -19.18 -5.29
CA GLN A 618 10.61 -20.41 -5.62
C GLN A 618 10.44 -20.59 -7.13
N GLN A 619 10.34 -19.49 -7.88
CA GLN A 619 10.21 -19.52 -9.32
C GLN A 619 11.24 -18.59 -9.96
N LEU A 620 11.95 -19.12 -10.95
CA LEU A 620 12.95 -18.40 -11.72
C LEU A 620 12.73 -18.62 -13.22
N SER A 621 12.51 -17.54 -13.96
CA SER A 621 12.40 -17.54 -15.42
C SER A 621 13.46 -16.64 -16.02
N LEU A 622 14.27 -17.20 -16.91
CA LEU A 622 15.36 -16.50 -17.59
C LEU A 622 15.15 -16.52 -19.10
N THR A 623 15.16 -15.34 -19.72
CA THR A 623 15.01 -15.13 -21.18
C THR A 623 16.03 -14.10 -21.70
N GLY A 624 16.14 -13.98 -23.02
CA GLY A 624 17.07 -13.06 -23.68
C GLY A 624 18.54 -13.30 -23.34
N MET A 625 18.97 -14.54 -23.12
CA MET A 625 20.38 -14.87 -22.81
C MET A 625 21.00 -15.70 -23.94
N ASP A 626 22.12 -15.24 -24.49
CA ASP A 626 22.95 -16.04 -25.40
C ASP A 626 24.23 -16.58 -24.73
N TYR A 627 24.63 -17.80 -25.09
CA TYR A 627 25.81 -18.52 -24.59
C TYR A 627 25.87 -18.66 -23.05
N PHE A 628 24.78 -19.10 -22.44
CA PHE A 628 24.67 -19.14 -20.98
C PHE A 628 25.78 -19.98 -20.31
N GLY A 629 26.12 -21.15 -20.85
CA GLY A 629 27.10 -22.04 -20.25
C GLY A 629 28.53 -21.56 -20.33
N THR A 630 28.97 -20.97 -21.45
CA THR A 630 30.33 -20.40 -21.54
C THR A 630 30.47 -19.09 -20.77
N ARG A 631 29.35 -18.41 -20.47
CA ARG A 631 29.33 -17.14 -19.73
C ARG A 631 29.01 -17.31 -18.24
N THR A 632 29.06 -18.54 -17.73
CA THR A 632 28.86 -18.86 -16.31
C THR A 632 29.89 -19.91 -15.84
N SER A 633 30.37 -19.82 -14.61
CA SER A 633 31.27 -20.82 -14.03
C SER A 633 30.51 -21.92 -13.26
N ASP A 634 31.20 -22.98 -12.86
CA ASP A 634 30.56 -24.09 -12.14
C ASP A 634 30.01 -23.66 -10.78
N LEU A 635 28.78 -24.10 -10.47
CA LEU A 635 28.29 -23.98 -9.10
C LEU A 635 29.19 -24.84 -8.21
N SER A 636 29.66 -24.22 -7.13
CA SER A 636 30.44 -24.90 -6.11
C SER A 636 29.65 -26.07 -5.51
N LYS A 637 30.31 -27.21 -5.28
CA LYS A 637 29.69 -28.37 -4.61
C LYS A 637 29.16 -28.06 -3.20
N TYR A 638 29.55 -26.93 -2.63
CA TYR A 638 29.18 -26.49 -1.28
C TYR A 638 27.93 -25.60 -1.23
N HIS A 639 27.23 -25.37 -2.35
CA HIS A 639 25.97 -24.62 -2.30
C HIS A 639 24.89 -25.42 -1.58
N ALA A 640 24.11 -24.72 -0.74
CA ALA A 640 22.90 -25.29 -0.17
C ALA A 640 21.92 -25.70 -1.28
N GLN A 641 21.11 -26.73 -1.02
CA GLN A 641 20.06 -27.14 -1.95
C GLN A 641 19.13 -25.97 -2.27
N SER A 642 18.75 -25.84 -3.54
CA SER A 642 17.87 -24.78 -3.98
C SER A 642 16.44 -24.99 -3.47
N THR A 643 15.74 -23.89 -3.17
CA THR A 643 14.31 -23.89 -2.83
C THR A 643 13.42 -23.73 -4.06
N LEU A 644 14.02 -23.62 -5.26
CA LEU A 644 13.29 -23.48 -6.51
C LEU A 644 12.37 -24.68 -6.76
N ARG A 645 11.12 -24.36 -7.06
CA ARG A 645 10.06 -25.27 -7.51
C ARG A 645 9.77 -25.12 -8.99
N SER A 646 10.04 -23.94 -9.56
CA SER A 646 9.84 -23.68 -10.98
C SER A 646 11.11 -23.05 -11.57
N PHE A 647 11.61 -23.65 -12.65
CA PHE A 647 12.76 -23.13 -13.40
C PHE A 647 12.46 -23.11 -14.89
N HIS A 648 12.46 -21.90 -15.46
CA HIS A 648 12.24 -21.68 -16.87
C HIS A 648 13.50 -21.09 -17.49
N HIS A 649 14.05 -21.79 -18.48
CA HIS A 649 15.14 -21.30 -19.31
C HIS A 649 14.64 -21.31 -20.74
N LEU A 650 13.98 -20.24 -21.18
CA LEU A 650 13.25 -20.20 -22.45
C LEU A 650 14.11 -19.71 -23.63
N ASN A 651 15.43 -19.70 -23.45
CA ASN A 651 16.38 -19.30 -24.47
C ASN A 651 16.73 -20.44 -25.41
N TYR A 652 17.46 -20.07 -26.45
CA TYR A 652 18.13 -21.03 -27.30
C TYR A 652 19.29 -21.69 -26.55
N ILE A 653 19.17 -23.00 -26.28
CA ILE A 653 20.13 -23.79 -25.51
C ILE A 653 21.16 -24.38 -26.46
N ARG A 654 22.39 -23.87 -26.39
CA ARG A 654 23.53 -24.34 -27.18
C ARG A 654 24.18 -25.56 -26.51
N PRO A 655 24.96 -26.36 -27.25
CA PRO A 655 25.73 -27.47 -26.66
C PRO A 655 26.62 -27.03 -25.49
N SER A 656 27.15 -25.80 -25.53
CA SER A 656 27.95 -25.20 -24.45
C SER A 656 27.17 -24.95 -23.17
N ASP A 657 25.84 -24.83 -23.25
CA ASP A 657 24.97 -24.50 -22.13
C ASP A 657 24.59 -25.77 -21.35
N THR A 658 24.69 -26.94 -21.98
CA THR A 658 24.29 -28.21 -21.39
C THR A 658 25.01 -28.54 -20.09
N PRO A 659 26.35 -28.52 -19.98
CA PRO A 659 27.03 -28.83 -18.71
C PRO A 659 26.56 -27.90 -17.57
N ARG A 660 26.27 -26.64 -17.88
CA ARG A 660 25.76 -25.67 -16.91
C ARG A 660 24.34 -25.99 -16.46
N LEU A 661 23.45 -26.33 -17.40
CA LEU A 661 22.07 -26.72 -17.07
C LEU A 661 22.04 -28.02 -16.27
N VAL A 662 22.83 -29.03 -16.64
CA VAL A 662 23.02 -30.27 -15.85
C VAL A 662 23.40 -29.94 -14.42
N ASN A 663 24.40 -29.07 -14.26
CA ASN A 663 24.86 -28.63 -12.97
C ASN A 663 23.72 -27.95 -12.18
N ILE A 664 23.02 -26.96 -12.76
CA ILE A 664 21.88 -26.28 -12.11
C ILE A 664 20.77 -27.26 -11.70
N LEU A 665 20.37 -28.16 -12.58
CA LEU A 665 19.31 -29.14 -12.29
C LEU A 665 19.71 -30.09 -11.16
N SER A 666 21.00 -30.43 -11.03
CA SER A 666 21.49 -31.24 -9.91
C SER A 666 21.36 -30.55 -8.54
N PHE A 667 21.33 -29.20 -8.50
CA PHE A 667 21.09 -28.42 -7.28
C PHE A 667 19.61 -28.18 -6.98
N CYS A 668 18.74 -28.38 -7.97
CA CYS A 668 17.32 -28.05 -7.93
C CYS A 668 16.45 -29.32 -7.88
N THR A 669 16.77 -30.24 -6.97
CA THR A 669 16.06 -31.54 -6.83
C THR A 669 14.58 -31.42 -6.44
N ASN A 670 14.14 -30.25 -5.98
CA ASN A 670 12.76 -29.95 -5.60
C ASN A 670 11.90 -29.36 -6.73
N LEU A 671 12.41 -29.31 -7.97
CA LEU A 671 11.66 -28.78 -9.10
C LEU A 671 10.38 -29.59 -9.37
N VAL A 672 9.29 -28.84 -9.54
CA VAL A 672 7.95 -29.29 -9.92
C VAL A 672 7.63 -28.84 -11.34
N ASP A 673 8.09 -27.67 -11.76
CA ASP A 673 7.92 -27.14 -13.12
C ASP A 673 9.28 -26.84 -13.76
N LEU A 674 9.56 -27.52 -14.88
CA LEU A 674 10.75 -27.31 -15.70
C LEU A 674 10.34 -26.95 -17.12
N ARG A 675 10.81 -25.79 -17.58
CA ARG A 675 10.58 -25.33 -18.96
C ARG A 675 11.89 -24.99 -19.62
N LEU A 676 12.20 -25.71 -20.69
CA LEU A 676 13.39 -25.51 -21.49
C LEU A 676 12.99 -25.00 -22.88
N GLY A 677 13.68 -23.95 -23.31
CA GLY A 677 13.54 -23.30 -24.60
C GLY A 677 14.13 -24.13 -25.74
N SER A 678 14.26 -23.50 -26.90
CA SER A 678 14.76 -24.09 -28.15
C SER A 678 16.08 -24.81 -27.93
N TYR A 679 16.11 -26.13 -28.10
CA TYR A 679 17.27 -26.97 -27.80
C TYR A 679 17.74 -27.69 -29.06
N TYR A 680 19.07 -27.70 -29.31
CA TYR A 680 19.65 -28.57 -30.32
C TYR A 680 19.99 -29.91 -29.67
N PHE A 681 19.13 -30.90 -29.85
CA PHE A 681 19.49 -32.30 -29.58
C PHE A 681 20.50 -32.76 -30.64
N SER A 682 21.73 -32.26 -30.56
CA SER A 682 22.83 -33.05 -31.09
C SER A 682 22.93 -34.32 -30.23
N ARG A 683 23.35 -35.45 -30.84
CA ARG A 683 23.26 -36.83 -30.31
C ARG A 683 23.86 -37.10 -28.91
N TYR A 684 24.33 -36.12 -28.12
CA TYR A 684 25.31 -36.37 -27.05
C TYR A 684 25.15 -35.59 -25.74
N HIS A 685 23.94 -35.36 -25.25
CA HIS A 685 23.78 -34.84 -23.88
C HIS A 685 23.06 -35.81 -22.93
N PRO A 686 23.57 -37.05 -22.74
CA PRO A 686 22.99 -38.01 -21.81
C PRO A 686 22.94 -37.48 -20.37
N ASP A 687 23.85 -36.57 -20.01
CA ASP A 687 23.88 -35.96 -18.69
C ASP A 687 22.67 -35.06 -18.43
N LEU A 688 22.17 -34.33 -19.44
CA LEU A 688 20.98 -33.49 -19.27
C LEU A 688 19.73 -34.34 -19.11
N ARG A 689 19.63 -35.42 -19.89
CA ARG A 689 18.54 -36.41 -19.78
C ARG A 689 18.50 -37.01 -18.38
N ARG A 690 19.66 -37.51 -17.91
CA ARG A 690 19.83 -38.05 -16.56
C ARG A 690 19.52 -37.02 -15.48
N ALA A 691 19.95 -35.77 -15.66
CA ALA A 691 19.65 -34.69 -14.72
C ALA A 691 18.14 -34.44 -14.60
N ILE A 692 17.39 -34.46 -15.71
CA ILE A 692 15.93 -34.35 -15.70
C ILE A 692 15.29 -35.58 -15.02
N GLY A 693 15.75 -36.80 -15.32
CA GLY A 693 15.28 -38.03 -14.66
C GLY A 693 15.55 -38.08 -13.14
N ASN A 694 16.49 -37.27 -12.64
CA ASN A 694 16.76 -37.12 -11.21
C ASN A 694 15.77 -36.19 -10.49
N LEU A 695 14.92 -35.45 -11.22
CA LEU A 695 13.93 -34.54 -10.64
C LEU A 695 12.67 -35.29 -10.19
N LYS A 696 12.76 -35.98 -9.05
CA LYS A 696 11.69 -36.88 -8.55
C LYS A 696 10.34 -36.21 -8.26
N ARG A 697 10.31 -34.88 -8.19
CA ARG A 697 9.10 -34.08 -7.92
C ARG A 697 8.53 -33.38 -9.15
N LEU A 698 9.11 -33.63 -10.33
CA LEU A 698 8.71 -32.96 -11.56
C LEU A 698 7.28 -33.38 -11.95
N GLU A 699 6.41 -32.39 -12.14
CA GLU A 699 5.02 -32.57 -12.57
C GLU A 699 4.76 -31.90 -13.93
N VAL A 700 5.45 -30.81 -14.23
CA VAL A 700 5.30 -30.03 -15.47
C VAL A 700 6.62 -30.03 -16.23
N LEU A 701 6.60 -30.51 -17.47
CA LEU A 701 7.77 -30.54 -18.36
C LEU A 701 7.44 -29.89 -19.70
N HIS A 702 8.08 -28.77 -19.99
CA HIS A 702 7.97 -28.09 -21.28
C HIS A 702 9.31 -28.15 -22.01
N LEU A 703 9.30 -28.69 -23.23
CA LEU A 703 10.44 -28.78 -24.13
C LEU A 703 10.05 -28.09 -25.43
N THR A 704 10.56 -26.90 -25.69
CA THR A 704 10.20 -26.12 -26.89
C THR A 704 11.35 -26.00 -27.87
N GLY A 705 11.04 -25.66 -29.14
CA GLY A 705 12.00 -25.42 -30.21
C GLY A 705 12.96 -26.57 -30.52
N LEU A 706 12.47 -27.81 -30.52
CA LEU A 706 13.27 -28.97 -30.94
C LEU A 706 13.50 -28.92 -32.45
N ALA A 707 14.59 -28.29 -32.89
CA ALA A 707 14.91 -28.12 -34.30
C ALA A 707 15.74 -29.30 -34.83
N ASN A 708 15.29 -29.90 -35.95
CA ASN A 708 16.07 -30.87 -36.71
C ASN A 708 17.06 -30.12 -37.62
N MET A 709 18.36 -30.29 -37.41
CA MET A 709 19.39 -29.62 -38.22
C MET A 709 20.33 -30.56 -38.99
N SER A 710 19.98 -31.83 -39.19
CA SER A 710 20.84 -32.72 -39.97
C SER A 710 20.06 -33.59 -40.95
N ASP A 711 20.49 -33.49 -42.21
CA ASP A 711 20.23 -34.43 -43.30
C ASP A 711 20.87 -35.81 -43.06
N ASP A 712 21.54 -36.06 -41.92
CA ASP A 712 21.95 -37.39 -41.44
C ASP A 712 20.75 -38.20 -40.90
N ILE A 713 19.68 -38.22 -41.69
CA ILE A 713 18.46 -39.01 -41.53
C ILE A 713 18.76 -40.52 -41.57
N ALA A 714 19.98 -40.92 -41.94
CA ALA A 714 20.36 -42.31 -42.15
C ALA A 714 20.44 -43.18 -40.87
N ASN A 715 20.57 -42.59 -39.67
CA ASN A 715 20.62 -43.38 -38.42
C ASN A 715 19.38 -43.09 -37.58
N ASN A 716 18.39 -43.99 -37.71
CA ASN A 716 17.03 -43.99 -37.16
C ASN A 716 16.86 -43.93 -35.62
N GLU A 717 17.83 -43.43 -34.85
CA GLU A 717 17.65 -43.31 -33.38
C GLU A 717 16.95 -42.00 -33.02
N GLY A 718 15.76 -42.11 -32.42
CA GLY A 718 14.93 -40.97 -32.00
C GLY A 718 15.59 -40.11 -30.93
N TYR A 719 15.61 -38.78 -31.13
CA TYR A 719 16.27 -37.83 -30.24
C TYR A 719 15.51 -37.59 -28.92
N MET A 720 14.19 -37.71 -28.94
CA MET A 720 13.30 -37.46 -27.80
C MET A 720 13.13 -38.68 -26.90
N ASP A 721 13.29 -39.88 -27.45
CA ASP A 721 13.20 -41.13 -26.68
C ASP A 721 13.99 -41.04 -25.38
N GLY A 722 15.25 -40.59 -25.45
CA GLY A 722 16.13 -40.58 -24.29
C GLY A 722 15.71 -39.67 -23.12
N VAL A 723 14.97 -38.56 -23.32
CA VAL A 723 14.52 -37.73 -22.18
C VAL A 723 13.28 -38.35 -21.55
N LEU A 724 12.29 -38.66 -22.38
CA LEU A 724 11.01 -39.17 -21.89
C LEU A 724 11.17 -40.57 -21.28
N LEU A 725 12.02 -41.42 -21.89
CA LEU A 725 12.42 -42.72 -21.33
C LEU A 725 13.12 -42.59 -19.98
N GLU A 726 13.99 -41.58 -19.79
CA GLU A 726 14.66 -41.38 -18.50
C GLU A 726 13.66 -40.91 -17.43
N VAL A 727 12.70 -40.05 -17.80
CA VAL A 727 11.63 -39.59 -16.92
C VAL A 727 10.70 -40.75 -16.53
N GLU A 728 10.33 -41.60 -17.49
CA GLU A 728 9.56 -42.83 -17.31
C GLU A 728 10.32 -43.81 -16.39
N THR A 729 11.57 -44.13 -16.72
CA THR A 729 12.43 -45.06 -15.96
C THR A 729 12.65 -44.56 -14.53
N ALA A 730 12.69 -43.25 -14.34
CA ALA A 730 12.80 -42.62 -13.03
C ALA A 730 11.51 -42.66 -12.19
N GLY A 731 10.39 -43.11 -12.75
CA GLY A 731 9.08 -43.19 -12.10
C GLY A 731 8.44 -41.82 -11.84
N ILE A 732 8.78 -40.81 -12.63
CA ILE A 732 8.25 -39.45 -12.49
C ILE A 732 6.79 -39.42 -12.97
N LYS A 733 5.92 -38.74 -12.23
CA LYS A 733 4.49 -38.63 -12.53
C LYS A 733 4.17 -37.26 -13.15
N LEU A 734 4.30 -37.16 -14.48
CA LEU A 734 3.98 -35.92 -15.18
C LEU A 734 2.47 -35.68 -15.22
N ARG A 735 2.07 -34.45 -14.87
CA ARG A 735 0.71 -33.91 -15.03
C ARG A 735 0.59 -33.07 -16.30
N GLU A 736 1.66 -32.38 -16.70
CA GLU A 736 1.67 -31.57 -17.91
C GLU A 736 2.93 -31.85 -18.73
N LEU A 737 2.74 -32.20 -20.00
CA LEU A 737 3.80 -32.40 -20.98
C LEU A 737 3.54 -31.52 -22.19
N VAL A 738 4.46 -30.60 -22.45
CA VAL A 738 4.43 -29.73 -23.63
C VAL A 738 5.69 -29.97 -24.44
N VAL A 739 5.52 -30.44 -25.67
CA VAL A 739 6.65 -30.69 -26.57
C VAL A 739 6.40 -30.00 -27.91
N ILE A 740 7.21 -29.00 -28.24
CA ILE A 740 7.07 -28.19 -29.45
C ILE A 740 8.36 -28.31 -30.27
N GLY A 741 8.29 -28.86 -31.47
CA GLY A 741 9.40 -28.84 -32.43
C GLY A 741 9.38 -29.94 -33.49
N THR A 742 10.19 -29.75 -34.53
CA THR A 742 10.19 -30.48 -35.81
C THR A 742 10.89 -31.84 -35.81
N ALA A 743 11.33 -32.32 -34.64
CA ALA A 743 12.22 -33.46 -34.49
C ALA A 743 11.68 -34.61 -33.62
N ILE A 744 10.39 -34.57 -33.28
CA ILE A 744 9.80 -35.55 -32.37
C ILE A 744 9.22 -36.70 -33.20
N TYR A 745 9.62 -37.94 -32.88
CA TYR A 745 9.05 -39.14 -33.49
C TYR A 745 7.73 -39.51 -32.80
N TYR A 746 6.82 -40.07 -33.60
CA TYR A 746 5.55 -40.58 -33.11
C TYR A 746 5.71 -41.59 -31.98
N GLU A 747 6.65 -42.55 -32.14
CA GLU A 747 6.81 -43.62 -31.17
C GLU A 747 7.19 -43.09 -29.78
N ASP A 748 7.99 -42.02 -29.73
CA ASP A 748 8.43 -41.39 -28.48
C ASP A 748 7.26 -40.75 -27.72
N ILE A 749 6.40 -40.02 -28.44
CA ILE A 749 5.21 -39.42 -27.84
C ILE A 749 4.26 -40.52 -27.40
N ASN A 750 4.00 -41.51 -28.24
CA ASN A 750 3.08 -42.59 -27.89
C ASN A 750 3.55 -43.34 -26.65
N ARG A 751 4.84 -43.65 -26.56
CA ARG A 751 5.46 -44.25 -25.37
C ARG A 751 5.28 -43.39 -24.14
N ALA A 752 5.60 -42.10 -24.22
CA ALA A 752 5.45 -41.17 -23.09
C ALA A 752 3.99 -41.03 -22.64
N VAL A 753 3.07 -40.96 -23.59
CA VAL A 753 1.63 -40.87 -23.32
C VAL A 753 1.14 -42.11 -22.57
N HIS A 754 1.55 -43.31 -22.98
CA HIS A 754 1.25 -44.54 -22.23
C HIS A 754 1.93 -44.56 -20.85
N ALA A 755 3.19 -44.14 -20.76
CA ALA A 755 3.93 -44.09 -19.50
C ALA A 755 3.26 -43.18 -18.46
N PHE A 756 2.62 -42.09 -18.90
CA PHE A 756 2.00 -41.09 -18.02
C PHE A 756 0.46 -41.11 -18.04
N GLU A 757 -0.16 -42.13 -18.60
CA GLU A 757 -1.63 -42.22 -18.82
C GLU A 757 -2.45 -41.92 -17.56
N SER A 758 -1.99 -42.39 -16.39
CA SER A 758 -2.71 -42.23 -15.12
C SER A 758 -2.56 -40.86 -14.45
N THR A 759 -1.60 -40.04 -14.90
CA THR A 759 -1.26 -38.75 -14.27
C THR A 759 -1.39 -37.56 -15.19
N LEU A 760 -1.28 -37.76 -16.50
CA LEU A 760 -1.25 -36.69 -17.48
C LEU A 760 -2.63 -36.00 -17.62
N GLU A 761 -2.65 -34.70 -17.34
CA GLU A 761 -3.82 -33.83 -17.43
C GLU A 761 -3.77 -32.95 -18.68
N THR A 762 -2.57 -32.52 -19.07
CA THR A 762 -2.34 -31.68 -20.25
C THR A 762 -1.25 -32.27 -21.14
N LEU A 763 -1.58 -32.47 -22.41
CA LEU A 763 -0.64 -32.82 -23.45
C LEU A 763 -0.73 -31.80 -24.59
N VAL A 764 0.35 -31.07 -24.82
CA VAL A 764 0.47 -30.19 -25.99
C VAL A 764 1.63 -30.67 -26.83
N VAL A 765 1.35 -31.01 -28.08
CA VAL A 765 2.38 -31.40 -29.03
C VAL A 765 2.25 -30.64 -30.34
N SER A 766 3.30 -29.95 -30.74
CA SER A 766 3.32 -29.12 -31.95
C SER A 766 4.51 -29.46 -32.82
N ASP A 767 4.30 -29.34 -34.14
CA ASP A 767 5.31 -29.51 -35.18
C ASP A 767 5.88 -30.93 -35.31
N ILE A 768 5.11 -31.93 -34.88
CA ILE A 768 5.54 -33.33 -34.92
C ILE A 768 5.60 -33.83 -36.37
N ARG A 769 6.66 -34.59 -36.72
CA ARG A 769 6.73 -35.37 -37.96
C ARG A 769 5.92 -36.65 -37.77
N VAL A 770 4.62 -36.66 -38.10
CA VAL A 770 3.76 -37.84 -37.82
C VAL A 770 2.99 -38.37 -39.00
N ASN A 771 2.95 -39.71 -38.99
CA ASN A 771 1.85 -40.55 -39.44
C ASN A 771 0.61 -40.42 -38.52
N VAL A 772 -0.50 -39.94 -39.08
CA VAL A 772 -1.77 -39.40 -38.53
C VAL A 772 -2.47 -40.16 -37.36
N ASP A 773 -2.05 -41.36 -36.98
CA ASP A 773 -2.83 -42.24 -36.08
C ASP A 773 -3.04 -41.71 -34.64
N LEU A 774 -2.18 -40.82 -34.11
CA LEU A 774 -2.36 -40.17 -32.78
C LEU A 774 -3.59 -39.25 -32.72
N LEU A 775 -4.07 -38.79 -33.88
CA LEU A 775 -5.23 -37.89 -33.99
C LEU A 775 -6.54 -38.65 -34.20
N SER A 776 -6.48 -39.98 -34.33
CA SER A 776 -7.69 -40.77 -34.43
C SER A 776 -8.49 -40.59 -33.13
N PRO A 777 -9.79 -40.23 -33.20
CA PRO A 777 -10.66 -40.21 -32.04
C PRO A 777 -10.60 -41.52 -31.23
N ARG A 778 -10.27 -42.63 -31.90
CA ARG A 778 -10.04 -43.93 -31.27
C ARG A 778 -8.97 -43.91 -30.18
N PHE A 779 -7.93 -43.10 -30.32
CA PHE A 779 -6.85 -43.02 -29.33
C PHE A 779 -7.38 -42.63 -27.93
N LYS A 780 -8.36 -41.73 -27.86
CA LYS A 780 -8.99 -41.33 -26.59
C LYS A 780 -9.94 -42.39 -26.03
N TYR A 781 -10.62 -43.13 -26.91
CA TYR A 781 -11.59 -44.16 -26.51
C TYR A 781 -10.94 -45.51 -26.16
N GLU A 782 -9.87 -45.90 -26.85
CA GLU A 782 -9.21 -47.20 -26.68
C GLU A 782 -8.22 -47.22 -25.51
N HIS A 783 -7.59 -46.09 -25.21
CA HIS A 783 -6.56 -46.01 -24.15
C HIS A 783 -7.02 -45.27 -22.90
N GLY A 784 -8.27 -44.80 -22.84
CA GLY A 784 -8.93 -44.40 -21.60
C GLY A 784 -8.15 -43.47 -20.67
N PHE A 785 -7.55 -42.37 -21.16
CA PHE A 785 -6.87 -41.36 -20.32
C PHE A 785 -7.84 -40.72 -19.32
N PRO A 786 -7.90 -41.15 -18.05
CA PRO A 786 -9.00 -40.76 -17.16
C PRO A 786 -8.86 -39.30 -16.69
N LYS A 787 -7.66 -38.72 -16.80
CA LYS A 787 -7.34 -37.36 -16.31
C LYS A 787 -7.03 -36.35 -17.40
N LEU A 788 -6.89 -36.76 -18.66
CA LEU A 788 -6.48 -35.87 -19.75
C LEU A 788 -7.60 -34.85 -20.06
N ALA A 789 -7.45 -33.65 -19.49
CA ALA A 789 -8.36 -32.54 -19.62
C ALA A 789 -8.09 -31.72 -20.88
N ARG A 790 -6.81 -31.64 -21.30
CA ARG A 790 -6.40 -30.86 -22.47
C ARG A 790 -5.46 -31.67 -23.37
N LEU A 791 -5.86 -31.81 -24.64
CA LEU A 791 -5.02 -32.33 -25.71
C LEU A 791 -4.98 -31.29 -26.83
N GLU A 792 -3.78 -30.78 -27.14
CA GLU A 792 -3.56 -29.86 -28.25
C GLU A 792 -2.49 -30.44 -29.16
N THR A 793 -2.85 -30.66 -30.43
CA THR A 793 -1.94 -31.18 -31.44
C THR A 793 -1.91 -30.22 -32.62
N ARG A 794 -0.74 -29.68 -32.96
CA ARG A 794 -0.57 -28.83 -34.15
C ARG A 794 0.35 -29.55 -35.13
N LEU A 795 -0.20 -29.89 -36.30
CA LEU A 795 0.57 -30.45 -37.40
C LEU A 795 1.15 -29.33 -38.25
N ASN A 796 2.36 -29.55 -38.74
CA ASN A 796 2.96 -28.67 -39.73
C ASN A 796 2.34 -28.99 -41.11
N GLU A 797 1.57 -28.05 -41.67
CA GLU A 797 0.84 -28.22 -42.94
C GLU A 797 1.75 -28.63 -44.10
N ASN A 798 3.03 -28.20 -44.07
CA ASN A 798 4.00 -28.48 -45.12
C ASN A 798 4.46 -29.95 -45.17
N GLN A 799 4.05 -30.80 -44.23
CA GLN A 799 4.48 -32.20 -44.14
C GLN A 799 3.35 -33.22 -44.38
N ILE A 800 2.12 -32.76 -44.66
CA ILE A 800 1.00 -33.63 -45.00
C ILE A 800 1.14 -34.04 -46.48
N THR A 801 1.82 -35.16 -46.74
CA THR A 801 2.08 -35.66 -48.11
C THR A 801 0.94 -36.50 -48.69
N ASP A 802 -0.03 -36.95 -47.88
CA ASP A 802 -1.20 -37.70 -48.34
C ASP A 802 -2.49 -36.87 -48.24
N SER A 803 -2.97 -36.43 -49.41
CA SER A 803 -4.18 -35.60 -49.56
C SER A 803 -5.47 -36.30 -49.15
N ARG A 804 -5.48 -37.63 -49.01
CA ARG A 804 -6.66 -38.42 -48.58
C ARG A 804 -7.01 -38.22 -47.11
N ILE A 805 -6.05 -37.73 -46.33
CA ILE A 805 -6.16 -37.61 -44.87
C ILE A 805 -6.86 -36.30 -44.44
N LEU A 806 -6.91 -35.30 -45.30
CA LEU A 806 -7.63 -34.04 -45.04
C LEU A 806 -9.15 -34.15 -45.26
N ALA A 807 -9.63 -35.25 -45.82
CA ALA A 807 -11.04 -35.43 -46.18
C ALA A 807 -12.02 -35.55 -44.99
N PRO A 808 -11.72 -36.24 -43.86
CA PRO A 808 -12.67 -36.39 -42.77
C PRO A 808 -12.76 -35.17 -41.84
N PHE A 809 -11.73 -34.31 -41.81
CA PHE A 809 -11.66 -33.17 -40.89
C PHE A 809 -12.37 -31.90 -41.40
N ARG A 810 -12.98 -31.94 -42.59
CA ARG A 810 -13.74 -30.82 -43.16
C ARG A 810 -15.25 -30.86 -42.87
N THR A 811 -15.80 -31.95 -42.34
CA THR A 811 -17.26 -32.17 -42.38
C THR A 811 -17.99 -32.34 -41.05
N GLU A 812 -17.34 -32.35 -39.88
CA GLU A 812 -18.06 -32.47 -38.60
C GLU A 812 -17.80 -31.28 -37.65
N GLY A 813 -18.84 -30.44 -37.52
CA GLY A 813 -18.93 -29.43 -36.47
C GLY A 813 -19.25 -30.06 -35.13
N HIS A 814 -18.70 -29.46 -34.06
CA HIS A 814 -18.83 -29.81 -32.63
C HIS A 814 -17.68 -30.62 -32.01
N SER A 815 -16.46 -30.10 -32.14
CA SER A 815 -15.53 -30.03 -31.01
C SER A 815 -14.78 -28.69 -31.12
N ARG A 816 -14.62 -27.95 -30.02
CA ARG A 816 -13.83 -26.70 -30.01
C ARG A 816 -12.33 -27.07 -30.12
N ILE A 817 -11.92 -27.50 -31.31
CA ILE A 817 -10.55 -27.37 -31.78
C ILE A 817 -10.40 -25.90 -32.16
N SER A 818 -9.77 -25.10 -31.30
CA SER A 818 -9.37 -23.75 -31.66
C SER A 818 -8.21 -23.81 -32.66
N GLN A 819 -8.52 -23.97 -33.94
CA GLN A 819 -7.61 -23.68 -35.05
C GLN A 819 -7.43 -22.16 -35.15
N THR A 820 -6.41 -21.61 -34.51
CA THR A 820 -5.96 -20.23 -34.76
C THR A 820 -4.99 -20.25 -35.95
N LEU A 821 -5.52 -20.03 -37.15
CA LEU A 821 -4.72 -19.75 -38.35
C LEU A 821 -4.18 -18.31 -38.25
N ARG A 822 -2.86 -18.13 -38.19
CA ARG A 822 -2.19 -16.85 -38.47
C ARG A 822 -1.31 -17.02 -39.70
N PRO A 823 -1.37 -16.11 -40.68
CA PRO A 823 -0.43 -16.11 -41.79
C PRO A 823 0.93 -15.57 -41.32
N TYR A 824 1.99 -16.34 -41.54
CA TYR A 824 3.36 -15.84 -41.54
C TYR A 824 3.61 -15.09 -42.85
N ALA A 825 3.93 -13.79 -42.75
CA ALA A 825 4.58 -13.03 -43.81
C ALA A 825 6.10 -13.04 -43.55
N PRO A 826 6.95 -12.95 -44.60
CA PRO A 826 8.34 -13.40 -44.59
C PRO A 826 9.28 -12.69 -43.63
#